data_AF-A0A1H7U7B3-F1
#
_entry.id   AF-A0A1H7U7B3-F1
#
_cell.length_a   1.000
_cell.length_b   1.000
_cell.length_c   1.000
_cell.angle_alpha   90.00
_cell.angle_beta   90.00
_cell.angle_gamma   90.00
#
_symmetry.space_group_name_H-M   'P 1'
#
loop_
_entity.id
_entity.type
_entity.pdbx_description
1 polymer ?
#
loop_
_entity_poly.entity_id
_entity_poly.type
_entity_poly.pdbx_seq_one_letter_code
_entity_poly.pdbx_strand_id
1 'polypeptide(L)'
;MKNRLLSFIILLSLIFYGIVGYHFLTGWHPIVMMLMGIVLGVLINLTVYGLLNLLVKGFHKIPINSITAISSGVIGFIILKIFGFGWPTLFYSVVVALGILFCISLYLYQRKKTLLTTLFFGLMLIGVGYILFVLATPGSDPFDKEVPLAFSQEDNFPPSQVLFENPAAIGTHKVKAFTYGSGTDEQREEFATGVTYTTNSVNAKWLIPDWKGKKKKWRERYWGFGAEKFPLNGRVYMPEGEGPFPLTLIVHGNHSMIDYSDDGYGYLGNLLASRGIIAVSVDENFLNGHWSGDFMGKEMPARAWLLLKHLEQWNSWNSEIGHELAGRVDMENIMLVGHSRGGEAVSIAAAYNKLPYFPDEAKEKFNFNYNIKGVVALAPTDYRYNRKIILKDINFLSIQGSYDSDEVSFWGMRPYRRLQYTDSISRFKSGVYIHHANHGQFNSTWGNADFGAPSKWLLNLDPLLKEEQQQETAKVFVSAFAEATLKNKQEYRAIFKNVAVAKQWLPIEHYLTHFESSDLQTIADYEEDLDITTATDSTTLQATDLALWKEQILPTRDENSQENSGVILGWDYKDLKSSTKIGVYEVDLSNAVTPFFTPESSLQITLGAGNHKWLDVNLTKEDIQEKKDDEEREVPQLDFTIQLTDKLGQTVAIKVSDVKGIPKPLKTRFTKFKFLDKEMIGDDWEIQLQTYHFPLSVLTSKNPDFNIEQLKSLKFIFDQSDYGVVIVDEIGVSGL
;
A
#
# COMPACT_ATOMS: atom_id res chain seq x y z
N MET A 1 20.27 -6.71 53.04
CA MET A 1 20.97 -7.26 51.84
C MET A 1 20.24 -8.39 51.12
N LYS A 2 19.22 -9.07 51.67
CA LYS A 2 18.58 -10.26 51.05
C LYS A 2 17.67 -10.01 49.82
N ASN A 3 17.29 -8.77 49.50
CA ASN A 3 16.29 -8.47 48.44
C ASN A 3 16.81 -7.67 47.23
N ARG A 4 18.13 -7.46 47.07
CA ARG A 4 18.66 -6.60 45.97
C ARG A 4 18.31 -7.09 44.56
N LEU A 5 18.30 -8.40 44.32
CA LEU A 5 17.91 -8.97 43.03
C LEU A 5 16.46 -8.64 42.67
N LEU A 6 15.55 -8.76 43.65
CA LEU A 6 14.15 -8.42 43.46
C LEU A 6 13.98 -6.92 43.13
N SER A 7 14.74 -6.04 43.79
CA SER A 7 14.74 -4.61 43.48
C SER A 7 15.17 -4.32 42.03
N PHE A 8 16.14 -5.06 41.48
CA PHE A 8 16.55 -4.90 40.07
C PHE A 8 15.48 -5.36 39.09
N ILE A 9 14.81 -6.49 39.37
CA ILE A 9 13.72 -6.99 38.52
C ILE A 9 12.51 -6.05 38.54
N ILE A 10 12.16 -5.52 39.72
CA ILE A 10 11.10 -4.50 39.83
C ILE A 10 11.48 -3.26 39.03
N LEU A 11 12.72 -2.77 39.16
CA LEU A 11 13.19 -1.61 38.41
C LEU A 11 13.07 -1.83 36.89
N LEU A 12 13.45 -3.02 36.39
CA LEU A 12 13.29 -3.39 34.99
C LEU A 12 11.82 -3.33 34.55
N SER A 13 10.91 -3.89 35.34
CA SER A 13 9.47 -3.82 35.07
C SER A 13 8.98 -2.37 35.01
N LEU A 14 9.40 -1.51 35.94
CA LEU A 14 9.02 -0.09 35.97
C LEU A 14 9.53 0.67 34.75
N ILE A 15 10.72 0.35 34.25
CA ILE A 15 11.24 0.92 33.00
C ILE A 15 10.32 0.57 31.83
N PHE A 16 9.89 -0.69 31.71
CA PHE A 16 8.98 -1.11 30.63
C PHE A 16 7.62 -0.43 30.73
N TYR A 17 7.06 -0.31 31.94
CA TYR A 17 5.83 0.45 32.16
C TYR A 17 5.98 1.94 31.85
N GLY A 18 7.13 2.53 32.17
CA GLY A 18 7.47 3.91 31.81
C GLY A 18 7.54 4.10 30.29
N ILE A 19 8.20 3.19 29.58
CA ILE A 19 8.28 3.18 28.11
C ILE A 19 6.87 3.13 27.50
N VAL A 20 6.05 2.17 27.91
CA VAL A 20 4.68 2.04 27.42
C VAL A 20 3.88 3.30 27.73
N GLY A 21 3.98 3.81 28.96
CA GLY A 21 3.33 5.05 29.36
C GLY A 21 3.74 6.24 28.50
N TYR A 22 5.04 6.42 28.25
CA TYR A 22 5.57 7.52 27.43
C TYR A 22 4.97 7.56 26.03
N HIS A 23 4.77 6.39 25.41
CA HIS A 23 4.21 6.26 24.07
C HIS A 23 2.69 6.08 24.04
N PHE A 24 2.02 6.07 25.19
CA PHE A 24 0.57 5.89 25.25
C PHE A 24 -0.15 7.22 25.00
N LEU A 25 -0.74 7.37 23.81
CA LEU A 25 -1.37 8.61 23.36
C LEU A 25 -2.72 8.84 24.05
N THR A 26 -2.80 9.82 24.96
CA THR A 26 -4.03 10.26 25.64
C THR A 26 -4.31 11.76 25.48
N GLY A 27 -3.43 12.48 24.78
CA GLY A 27 -3.39 13.94 24.70
C GLY A 27 -2.60 14.60 25.84
N TRP A 28 -2.17 13.86 26.86
CA TRP A 28 -1.33 14.39 27.94
C TRP A 28 0.14 14.34 27.56
N HIS A 29 0.95 15.23 28.16
CA HIS A 29 2.39 15.30 27.87
C HIS A 29 3.08 13.94 28.13
N PRO A 30 3.96 13.44 27.23
CA PRO A 30 4.56 12.10 27.31
C PRO A 30 5.26 11.79 28.64
N ILE A 31 5.94 12.76 29.24
CA ILE A 31 6.59 12.59 30.56
C ILE A 31 5.57 12.32 31.67
N VAL A 32 4.40 12.98 31.63
CA VAL A 32 3.34 12.73 32.62
C VAL A 32 2.79 11.32 32.44
N MET A 33 2.58 10.91 31.20
CA MET A 33 2.12 9.57 30.87
C MET A 33 3.15 8.48 31.25
N MET A 34 4.44 8.74 31.10
CA MET A 34 5.51 7.88 31.59
C MET A 34 5.45 7.71 33.12
N LEU A 35 5.30 8.79 33.87
CA LEU A 35 5.17 8.74 35.33
C LEU A 35 3.91 7.97 35.75
N MET A 36 2.79 8.20 35.08
CA MET A 36 1.56 7.43 35.31
C MET A 36 1.73 5.94 35.01
N GLY A 37 2.41 5.61 33.90
CA GLY A 37 2.76 4.23 33.54
C GLY A 37 3.58 3.56 34.64
N ILE A 38 4.62 4.24 35.15
CA ILE A 38 5.45 3.74 36.26
C ILE A 38 4.60 3.50 37.51
N VAL A 39 3.76 4.46 37.91
CA VAL A 39 2.87 4.33 39.09
C VAL A 39 1.91 3.16 38.92
N LEU A 40 1.29 3.02 37.74
CA LEU A 40 0.40 1.91 37.42
C LEU A 40 1.15 0.57 37.48
N GLY A 41 2.39 0.52 36.97
CA GLY A 41 3.27 -0.63 37.07
C GLY A 41 3.56 -1.03 38.51
N VAL A 42 3.83 -0.07 39.40
CA VAL A 42 3.98 -0.32 40.85
C VAL A 42 2.70 -0.92 41.42
N LEU A 43 1.53 -0.32 41.13
CA LEU A 43 0.24 -0.77 41.65
C LEU A 43 -0.12 -2.18 41.19
N ILE A 44 0.08 -2.50 39.91
CA ILE A 44 -0.15 -3.83 39.35
C ILE A 44 0.72 -4.85 40.07
N ASN A 45 2.04 -4.58 40.17
CA ASN A 45 2.96 -5.49 40.84
C ASN A 45 2.59 -5.73 42.31
N LEU A 46 2.24 -4.68 43.06
CA LEU A 46 1.81 -4.79 44.46
C LEU A 46 0.49 -5.56 44.61
N THR A 47 -0.47 -5.32 43.71
CA THR A 47 -1.77 -6.00 43.74
C THR A 47 -1.62 -7.48 43.45
N VAL A 48 -0.88 -7.83 42.39
CA VAL A 48 -0.62 -9.24 42.04
C VAL A 48 0.17 -9.93 43.15
N TYR A 49 1.19 -9.26 43.72
CA TYR A 49 1.92 -9.79 44.87
C TYR A 49 1.01 -10.07 46.06
N GLY A 50 0.11 -9.13 46.39
CA GLY A 50 -0.86 -9.28 47.47
C GLY A 50 -1.82 -10.45 47.25
N LEU A 51 -2.39 -10.57 46.05
CA LEU A 51 -3.30 -11.66 45.68
C LEU A 51 -2.61 -13.03 45.74
N LEU A 52 -1.39 -13.14 45.19
CA LEU A 52 -0.61 -14.37 45.27
C LEU A 52 -0.27 -14.75 46.71
N ASN A 53 0.07 -13.78 47.55
CA ASN A 53 0.36 -14.04 48.95
C ASN A 53 -0.89 -14.49 49.73
N LEU A 54 -2.08 -14.00 49.39
CA LEU A 54 -3.35 -14.49 49.96
C LEU A 54 -3.63 -15.94 49.57
N LEU A 55 -3.41 -16.30 48.29
CA LEU A 55 -3.60 -17.66 47.79
C LEU A 55 -2.61 -18.66 48.41
N VAL A 56 -1.37 -18.25 48.66
CA VAL A 56 -0.30 -19.14 49.11
C VAL A 56 -0.23 -19.29 50.64
N LYS A 57 -0.93 -18.46 51.42
CA LYS A 57 -1.07 -18.62 52.89
C LYS A 57 -1.56 -20.01 53.33
N GLY A 58 -2.12 -20.83 52.43
CA GLY A 58 -2.46 -22.24 52.67
C GLY A 58 -1.28 -23.22 52.68
N PHE A 59 -0.10 -22.89 52.14
CA PHE A 59 1.00 -23.84 51.91
C PHE A 59 2.30 -23.45 52.64
N HIS A 60 2.53 -24.02 53.84
CA HIS A 60 3.57 -23.59 54.80
C HIS A 60 5.02 -24.08 54.55
N LYS A 61 5.37 -24.64 53.38
CA LYS A 61 6.66 -25.38 53.20
C LYS A 61 7.71 -24.75 52.25
N ILE A 62 7.46 -23.57 51.68
CA ILE A 62 8.36 -22.96 50.67
C ILE A 62 8.67 -21.50 51.07
N PRO A 63 9.79 -20.85 50.68
CA PRO A 63 9.98 -19.41 50.85
C PRO A 63 8.97 -18.58 50.03
N ILE A 64 7.74 -18.48 50.53
CA ILE A 64 6.55 -17.94 49.88
C ILE A 64 6.81 -16.54 49.31
N ASN A 65 7.42 -15.63 50.08
CA ASN A 65 7.61 -14.23 49.69
C ASN A 65 8.51 -14.05 48.44
N SER A 66 9.45 -14.96 48.20
CA SER A 66 10.31 -14.87 47.00
C SER A 66 9.61 -15.42 45.77
N ILE A 67 8.83 -16.49 45.92
CA ILE A 67 8.05 -17.08 44.84
C ILE A 67 6.92 -16.15 44.41
N THR A 68 6.18 -15.58 45.36
CA THR A 68 5.09 -14.64 45.05
C THR A 68 5.61 -13.38 44.36
N ALA A 69 6.79 -12.89 44.73
CA ALA A 69 7.42 -11.73 44.11
C ALA A 69 7.94 -12.00 42.68
N ILE A 70 8.47 -13.20 42.43
CA ILE A 70 8.89 -13.61 41.08
C ILE A 70 7.65 -13.78 40.19
N SER A 71 6.62 -14.47 40.68
CA SER A 71 5.37 -14.68 39.96
C SER A 71 4.63 -13.37 39.66
N SER A 72 4.67 -12.38 40.56
CA SER A 72 4.09 -11.06 40.28
C SER A 72 4.83 -10.33 39.17
N GLY A 73 6.17 -10.42 39.12
CA GLY A 73 6.96 -9.85 38.04
C GLY A 73 6.66 -10.50 36.68
N VAL A 74 6.55 -11.83 36.64
CA VAL A 74 6.18 -12.58 35.41
C VAL A 74 4.80 -12.14 34.91
N ILE A 75 3.81 -12.07 35.78
CA ILE A 75 2.45 -11.60 35.42
C ILE A 75 2.50 -10.14 34.93
N GLY A 76 3.30 -9.28 35.55
CA GLY A 76 3.53 -7.91 35.10
C GLY A 76 4.08 -7.83 33.67
N PHE A 77 5.08 -8.66 33.33
CA PHE A 77 5.60 -8.73 31.97
C PHE A 77 4.59 -9.30 30.96
N ILE A 78 3.72 -10.23 31.36
CA ILE A 78 2.63 -10.71 30.51
C ILE A 78 1.62 -9.58 30.23
N ILE A 79 1.26 -8.79 31.24
CA ILE A 79 0.38 -7.62 31.08
C ILE A 79 1.01 -6.61 30.11
N LEU A 80 2.30 -6.32 30.28
CA LEU A 80 3.05 -5.43 29.38
C LEU A 80 3.09 -5.93 27.94
N LYS A 81 3.21 -7.25 27.73
CA LYS A 81 3.14 -7.85 26.39
C LYS A 81 1.81 -7.57 25.72
N ILE A 82 0.71 -7.82 26.45
CA ILE A 82 -0.65 -7.78 25.90
C ILE A 82 -1.12 -6.35 25.64
N PHE A 83 -0.85 -5.42 26.57
CA PHE A 83 -1.42 -4.07 26.52
C PHE A 83 -0.42 -2.96 26.18
N GLY A 84 0.87 -3.28 26.10
CA GLY A 84 1.92 -2.28 25.89
C GLY A 84 2.76 -2.54 24.65
N PHE A 85 3.50 -3.66 24.64
CA PHE A 85 4.50 -3.91 23.60
C PHE A 85 3.93 -4.48 22.30
N GLY A 86 2.95 -5.38 22.37
CA GLY A 86 2.37 -5.99 21.16
C GLY A 86 3.34 -6.84 20.33
N TRP A 87 4.59 -6.99 20.75
CA TRP A 87 5.62 -7.73 20.03
C TRP A 87 5.32 -9.24 19.93
N PRO A 88 5.88 -9.92 18.91
CA PRO A 88 5.87 -11.38 18.79
C PRO A 88 6.32 -12.05 20.09
N THR A 89 5.56 -13.07 20.50
CA THR A 89 5.66 -13.64 21.85
C THR A 89 7.06 -14.19 22.14
N LEU A 90 7.68 -14.87 21.16
CA LEU A 90 9.01 -15.42 21.31
C LEU A 90 10.06 -14.31 21.49
N PHE A 91 10.03 -13.29 20.63
CA PHE A 91 10.97 -12.18 20.70
C PHE A 91 10.86 -11.40 22.00
N TYR A 92 9.63 -11.03 22.39
CA TYR A 92 9.38 -10.35 23.66
C TYR A 92 9.89 -11.16 24.86
N SER A 93 9.65 -12.47 24.87
CA SER A 93 10.09 -13.36 25.95
C SER A 93 11.61 -13.44 26.05
N VAL A 94 12.31 -13.46 24.91
CA VAL A 94 13.79 -13.43 24.86
C VAL A 94 14.33 -12.11 25.40
N VAL A 95 13.75 -10.96 25.01
CA VAL A 95 14.17 -9.64 25.51
C VAL A 95 13.98 -9.54 27.02
N VAL A 96 12.83 -9.98 27.54
CA VAL A 96 12.56 -10.01 28.98
C VAL A 96 13.53 -10.96 29.70
N ALA A 97 13.77 -12.16 29.15
CA ALA A 97 14.70 -13.12 29.74
C ALA A 97 16.13 -12.58 29.82
N LEU A 98 16.60 -11.90 28.77
CA LEU A 98 17.91 -11.25 28.75
C LEU A 98 17.99 -10.11 29.77
N GLY A 99 16.93 -9.31 29.91
CA GLY A 99 16.85 -8.29 30.96
C GLY A 99 16.91 -8.88 32.37
N ILE A 100 16.24 -10.00 32.62
CA ILE A 100 16.28 -10.72 33.90
C ILE A 100 17.68 -11.30 34.14
N LEU A 101 18.30 -11.94 33.14
CA LEU A 101 19.65 -12.48 33.23
C LEU A 101 20.69 -11.39 33.49
N PHE A 102 20.52 -10.22 32.88
CA PHE A 102 21.32 -9.04 33.18
C PHE A 102 21.19 -8.63 34.65
N CYS A 103 19.97 -8.55 35.19
CA CYS A 103 19.74 -8.27 36.62
C CYS A 103 20.39 -9.31 37.54
N ILE A 104 20.31 -10.60 37.18
CA ILE A 104 20.96 -11.69 37.91
C ILE A 104 22.49 -11.54 37.88
N SER A 105 23.06 -11.28 36.70
CA SER A 105 24.50 -11.12 36.51
C SER A 105 25.06 -9.93 37.30
N LEU A 106 24.36 -8.79 37.28
CA LEU A 106 24.70 -7.59 38.05
C LEU A 106 24.66 -7.87 39.56
N TYR A 107 23.62 -8.58 40.03
CA TYR A 107 23.52 -8.97 41.43
C TYR A 107 24.67 -9.89 41.86
N LEU A 108 25.01 -10.90 41.04
CA LEU A 108 26.11 -11.82 41.32
C LEU A 108 27.45 -11.10 41.34
N TYR A 109 27.70 -10.20 40.39
CA TYR A 109 28.91 -9.36 40.35
C TYR A 109 29.03 -8.47 41.60
N GLN A 110 27.94 -7.80 42.01
CA GLN A 110 27.93 -6.98 43.22
C GLN A 110 28.15 -7.80 44.51
N ARG A 111 27.77 -9.08 44.51
CA ARG A 111 27.92 -9.98 45.66
C ARG A 111 29.31 -10.61 45.73
N LYS A 112 29.83 -11.06 44.59
CA LYS A 112 31.12 -11.74 44.46
C LYS A 112 31.81 -11.20 43.21
N LYS A 113 32.87 -10.42 43.38
CA LYS A 113 33.66 -9.83 42.27
C LYS A 113 34.75 -10.80 41.80
N THR A 114 34.37 -11.97 41.28
CA THR A 114 35.32 -12.96 40.74
C THR A 114 35.46 -12.76 39.23
N LEU A 115 36.47 -13.39 38.61
CA LEU A 115 36.64 -13.37 37.15
C LEU A 115 35.37 -13.89 36.44
N LEU A 116 34.80 -15.01 36.90
CA LEU A 116 33.61 -15.60 36.29
C LEU A 116 32.38 -14.69 36.37
N THR A 117 32.11 -14.05 37.51
CA THR A 117 30.95 -13.15 37.63
C THR A 117 31.17 -11.85 36.86
N THR A 118 32.41 -11.40 36.73
CA THR A 118 32.78 -10.24 35.89
C THR A 118 32.58 -10.54 34.42
N LEU A 119 33.05 -11.71 33.94
CA LEU A 119 32.85 -12.16 32.56
C LEU A 119 31.36 -12.37 32.26
N PHE A 120 30.61 -13.00 33.16
CA PHE A 120 29.17 -13.20 32.99
C PHE A 120 28.41 -11.87 32.92
N PHE A 121 28.72 -10.92 33.81
CA PHE A 121 28.13 -9.57 33.76
C PHE A 121 28.53 -8.82 32.48
N GLY A 122 29.80 -8.89 32.07
CA GLY A 122 30.27 -8.30 30.82
C GLY A 122 29.56 -8.85 29.59
N LEU A 123 29.37 -10.17 29.52
CA LEU A 123 28.64 -10.83 28.44
C LEU A 123 27.18 -10.38 28.37
N MET A 124 26.49 -10.32 29.51
CA MET A 124 25.10 -9.85 29.56
C MET A 124 24.97 -8.36 29.21
N LEU A 125 25.93 -7.53 29.65
CA LEU A 125 25.97 -6.10 29.30
C LEU A 125 26.14 -5.91 27.79
N ILE A 126 27.04 -6.68 27.16
CA ILE A 126 27.23 -6.67 25.70
C ILE A 126 25.95 -7.14 25.00
N GLY A 127 25.33 -8.22 25.47
CA GLY A 127 24.09 -8.76 24.87
C GLY A 127 22.92 -7.77 24.94
N VAL A 128 22.68 -7.16 26.10
CA VAL A 128 21.64 -6.12 26.25
C VAL A 128 22.00 -4.88 25.42
N GLY A 129 23.25 -4.45 25.45
CA GLY A 129 23.74 -3.33 24.64
C GLY A 129 23.54 -3.55 23.14
N TYR A 130 23.81 -4.75 22.65
CA TYR A 130 23.60 -5.13 21.24
C TYR A 130 22.11 -5.09 20.86
N ILE A 131 21.20 -5.63 21.69
CA ILE A 131 19.77 -5.56 21.40
C ILE A 131 19.26 -4.12 21.37
N LEU A 132 19.66 -3.30 22.36
CA LEU A 132 19.28 -1.89 22.39
C LEU A 132 19.85 -1.14 21.19
N PHE A 133 21.08 -1.46 20.78
CA PHE A 133 21.70 -0.92 19.57
C PHE A 133 20.87 -1.26 18.33
N VAL A 134 20.56 -2.55 18.09
CA VAL A 134 19.75 -2.99 16.94
C VAL A 134 18.36 -2.34 16.94
N LEU A 135 17.69 -2.27 18.10
CA LEU A 135 16.39 -1.61 18.23
C LEU A 135 16.45 -0.10 17.97
N ALA A 136 17.59 0.54 18.25
CA ALA A 136 17.80 1.97 18.02
C ALA A 136 18.26 2.32 16.59
N THR A 137 18.96 1.42 15.90
CA THR A 137 19.40 1.64 14.51
C THR A 137 18.25 1.48 13.51
N PRO A 138 18.27 2.15 12.34
CA PRO A 138 17.21 2.02 11.34
C PRO A 138 17.13 0.62 10.71
N GLY A 139 18.26 -0.11 10.64
CA GLY A 139 18.33 -1.45 10.07
C GLY A 139 19.34 -1.50 8.92
N SER A 140 19.06 -2.30 7.90
CA SER A 140 19.86 -2.43 6.67
C SER A 140 19.04 -3.08 5.56
N ASP A 141 19.24 -2.70 4.30
CA ASP A 141 18.67 -3.42 3.16
C ASP A 141 19.51 -4.68 2.80
N PRO A 142 18.98 -5.91 2.97
CA PRO A 142 19.69 -7.11 2.56
C PRO A 142 19.62 -7.40 1.05
N PHE A 143 18.81 -6.66 0.28
CA PHE A 143 18.52 -6.94 -1.13
C PHE A 143 19.07 -5.89 -2.11
N ASP A 144 19.83 -4.90 -1.62
CA ASP A 144 20.39 -3.78 -2.40
C ASP A 144 21.12 -4.21 -3.68
N LYS A 145 21.81 -5.36 -3.63
CA LYS A 145 22.57 -5.95 -4.75
C LYS A 145 21.76 -6.86 -5.66
N GLU A 146 20.65 -7.43 -5.17
CA GLU A 146 19.82 -8.35 -5.95
C GLU A 146 18.88 -7.60 -6.90
N VAL A 147 18.44 -6.41 -6.49
CA VAL A 147 17.51 -5.54 -7.21
C VAL A 147 18.16 -4.16 -7.42
N PRO A 148 19.13 -4.02 -8.35
CA PRO A 148 19.77 -2.74 -8.59
C PRO A 148 18.73 -1.71 -9.04
N LEU A 149 18.79 -0.49 -8.51
CA LEU A 149 17.80 0.57 -8.78
C LEU A 149 17.56 0.72 -10.29
N ALA A 150 16.29 0.77 -10.71
CA ALA A 150 15.94 1.09 -12.09
C ALA A 150 16.48 2.48 -12.47
N PHE A 151 16.76 2.66 -13.77
CA PHE A 151 17.34 3.88 -14.34
C PHE A 151 18.80 4.20 -13.93
N SER A 152 19.49 3.28 -13.24
CA SER A 152 20.92 3.41 -12.92
C SER A 152 21.86 3.10 -14.09
N GLN A 153 21.37 2.48 -15.16
CA GLN A 153 22.12 2.23 -16.41
C GLN A 153 21.52 3.07 -17.54
N GLU A 154 22.38 3.76 -18.32
CA GLU A 154 21.98 4.67 -19.40
C GLU A 154 21.29 3.96 -20.59
N ASP A 155 21.40 2.63 -20.66
CA ASP A 155 20.88 1.82 -21.76
C ASP A 155 19.55 1.15 -21.36
N ASN A 156 18.52 1.33 -22.20
CA ASN A 156 17.31 0.48 -22.39
C ASN A 156 15.98 1.23 -22.56
N PHE A 157 15.98 2.52 -22.92
CA PHE A 157 14.74 3.13 -23.42
C PHE A 157 15.00 3.83 -24.75
N PRO A 158 14.29 3.48 -25.84
CA PRO A 158 14.23 4.38 -26.97
C PRO A 158 13.75 5.75 -26.45
N PRO A 159 14.42 6.86 -26.80
CA PRO A 159 14.08 8.17 -26.27
C PRO A 159 12.63 8.48 -26.64
N SER A 160 11.75 8.32 -25.66
CA SER A 160 10.36 8.72 -25.79
C SER A 160 10.39 10.23 -25.72
N GLN A 161 10.03 10.88 -26.83
CA GLN A 161 9.89 12.33 -26.84
C GLN A 161 8.89 12.72 -25.75
N VAL A 162 9.35 13.46 -24.74
CA VAL A 162 8.47 13.99 -23.70
C VAL A 162 7.65 15.12 -24.33
N LEU A 163 6.36 14.85 -24.56
CA LEU A 163 5.44 15.78 -25.24
C LEU A 163 4.70 16.72 -24.28
N PHE A 164 5.01 16.67 -22.98
CA PHE A 164 4.28 17.41 -21.94
C PHE A 164 5.21 17.93 -20.85
N GLU A 165 4.73 18.93 -20.12
CA GLU A 165 5.46 19.56 -19.02
C GLU A 165 5.50 18.66 -17.78
N ASN A 166 6.52 18.84 -16.93
CA ASN A 166 6.62 18.15 -15.64
C ASN A 166 5.31 18.28 -14.84
N PRO A 167 4.58 17.17 -14.58
CA PRO A 167 3.33 17.22 -13.82
C PRO A 167 3.54 17.65 -12.36
N ALA A 168 4.73 17.44 -11.80
CA ALA A 168 5.08 17.82 -10.43
C ALA A 168 5.60 19.26 -10.31
N ALA A 169 5.80 19.97 -11.43
CA ALA A 169 6.16 21.38 -11.40
C ALA A 169 4.96 22.24 -10.96
N ILE A 170 5.24 23.25 -10.14
CA ILE A 170 4.29 24.29 -9.73
C ILE A 170 3.72 24.95 -10.98
N GLY A 171 2.39 25.08 -11.02
CA GLY A 171 1.69 25.71 -12.13
C GLY A 171 1.72 27.24 -12.08
N THR A 172 0.92 27.86 -12.94
CA THR A 172 0.91 29.32 -13.15
C THR A 172 0.01 30.08 -12.17
N HIS A 173 -0.88 29.40 -11.46
CA HIS A 173 -1.79 30.05 -10.52
C HIS A 173 -1.12 30.26 -9.16
N LYS A 174 -1.36 31.43 -8.56
CA LYS A 174 -1.14 31.62 -7.13
C LYS A 174 -2.18 30.82 -6.35
N VAL A 175 -1.81 30.38 -5.16
CA VAL A 175 -2.66 29.55 -4.31
C VAL A 175 -3.13 30.35 -3.09
N LYS A 176 -4.44 30.41 -2.89
CA LYS A 176 -5.08 30.89 -1.65
C LYS A 176 -5.43 29.69 -0.78
N ALA A 177 -4.88 29.64 0.43
CA ALA A 177 -5.18 28.61 1.41
C ALA A 177 -6.13 29.14 2.49
N PHE A 178 -7.13 28.34 2.88
CA PHE A 178 -8.08 28.67 3.95
C PHE A 178 -8.77 27.40 4.49
N THR A 179 -9.51 27.50 5.59
CA THR A 179 -10.32 26.40 6.12
C THR A 179 -11.80 26.72 6.09
N TYR A 180 -12.63 25.69 6.02
CA TYR A 180 -14.04 25.76 6.37
C TYR A 180 -14.36 24.69 7.41
N GLY A 181 -15.42 24.89 8.19
CA GLY A 181 -15.77 23.93 9.23
C GLY A 181 -16.90 24.38 10.15
N SER A 182 -17.03 23.68 11.29
CA SER A 182 -18.11 23.93 12.25
C SER A 182 -18.08 25.32 12.89
N GLY A 183 -16.89 25.94 13.00
CA GLY A 183 -16.70 27.19 13.74
C GLY A 183 -16.69 27.01 15.27
N THR A 184 -16.77 25.76 15.75
CA THR A 184 -16.95 25.44 17.18
C THR A 184 -16.12 24.23 17.62
N ASP A 185 -15.07 23.86 16.87
CA ASP A 185 -14.20 22.73 17.23
C ASP A 185 -13.50 22.99 18.58
N GLU A 186 -13.58 22.06 19.53
CA GLU A 186 -12.99 22.24 20.87
C GLU A 186 -11.48 22.00 20.92
N GLN A 187 -10.93 21.31 19.91
CA GLN A 187 -9.55 20.84 19.92
C GLN A 187 -8.65 21.60 18.94
N ARG A 188 -9.23 22.16 17.88
CA ARG A 188 -8.51 22.70 16.71
C ARG A 188 -8.96 24.11 16.39
N GLU A 189 -8.06 25.07 16.55
CA GLU A 189 -8.33 26.49 16.33
C GLU A 189 -8.73 26.79 14.88
N GLU A 190 -8.12 26.07 13.93
CA GLU A 190 -8.35 26.19 12.50
C GLU A 190 -9.77 25.83 12.04
N PHE A 191 -10.49 25.00 12.82
CA PHE A 191 -11.89 24.62 12.59
C PHE A 191 -12.84 25.28 13.61
N ALA A 192 -12.30 26.07 14.54
CA ALA A 192 -13.03 26.93 15.45
C ALA A 192 -13.05 28.37 14.93
N THR A 193 -12.21 29.25 15.46
CA THR A 193 -12.15 30.66 15.07
C THR A 193 -11.43 30.90 13.74
N GLY A 194 -10.68 29.93 13.23
CA GLY A 194 -9.91 30.04 11.99
C GLY A 194 -10.70 29.81 10.69
N VAL A 195 -11.97 29.40 10.76
CA VAL A 195 -12.76 29.09 9.56
C VAL A 195 -13.10 30.34 8.76
N THR A 196 -12.91 30.28 7.45
CA THR A 196 -13.36 31.32 6.52
C THR A 196 -14.85 31.18 6.23
N TYR A 197 -15.34 29.94 6.09
CA TYR A 197 -16.75 29.63 5.87
C TYR A 197 -17.23 28.62 6.92
N THR A 198 -18.36 28.92 7.55
CA THR A 198 -19.00 28.00 8.51
C THR A 198 -19.93 27.02 7.79
N THR A 199 -19.89 25.75 8.18
CA THR A 199 -20.75 24.69 7.64
C THR A 199 -21.73 24.16 8.66
N ASN A 200 -22.89 23.69 8.20
CA ASN A 200 -23.81 22.93 9.04
C ASN A 200 -23.27 21.51 9.33
N SER A 201 -23.62 20.95 10.48
CA SER A 201 -23.31 19.56 10.81
C SER A 201 -24.23 18.58 10.09
N VAL A 202 -23.76 17.35 9.86
CA VAL A 202 -24.52 16.27 9.22
C VAL A 202 -24.75 15.08 10.16
N ASN A 203 -25.83 14.33 9.94
CA ASN A 203 -26.24 13.21 10.79
C ASN A 203 -25.86 11.86 10.14
N ALA A 204 -24.78 11.25 10.62
CA ALA A 204 -24.25 9.97 10.17
C ALA A 204 -24.70 8.78 11.04
N LYS A 205 -25.69 8.93 11.93
CA LYS A 205 -26.07 7.90 12.91
C LYS A 205 -26.31 6.52 12.32
N TRP A 206 -26.93 6.46 11.13
CA TRP A 206 -27.25 5.20 10.45
C TRP A 206 -26.07 4.61 9.69
N LEU A 207 -25.07 5.43 9.36
CA LEU A 207 -23.87 5.04 8.62
C LEU A 207 -22.83 4.40 9.56
N ILE A 208 -22.91 4.66 10.87
CA ILE A 208 -22.00 4.10 11.87
C ILE A 208 -22.73 3.62 13.14
N PRO A 209 -23.54 2.55 13.06
CA PRO A 209 -24.29 2.02 14.21
C PRO A 209 -23.39 1.50 15.35
N ASP A 210 -22.10 1.30 15.10
CA ASP A 210 -21.08 0.95 16.10
C ASP A 210 -20.62 2.14 16.95
N TRP A 211 -21.06 3.37 16.64
CA TRP A 211 -20.87 4.55 17.48
C TRP A 211 -21.75 4.48 18.75
N LYS A 212 -21.44 3.54 19.64
CA LYS A 212 -22.20 3.26 20.88
C LYS A 212 -21.29 2.91 22.07
N GLY A 213 -21.91 2.80 23.25
CA GLY A 213 -21.25 2.33 24.46
C GLY A 213 -20.09 3.21 24.93
N LYS A 214 -19.00 2.59 25.39
CA LYS A 214 -17.82 3.31 25.94
C LYS A 214 -17.06 4.09 24.85
N LYS A 215 -16.93 3.55 23.64
CA LYS A 215 -16.27 4.20 22.50
C LYS A 215 -16.92 5.56 22.20
N LYS A 216 -18.25 5.57 22.07
CA LYS A 216 -19.08 6.78 21.92
C LYS A 216 -18.77 7.80 23.02
N LYS A 217 -18.93 7.42 24.29
CA LYS A 217 -18.79 8.36 25.43
C LYS A 217 -17.44 9.08 25.47
N TRP A 218 -16.34 8.37 25.19
CA TRP A 218 -15.01 8.98 25.18
C TRP A 218 -14.79 9.88 23.98
N ARG A 219 -15.20 9.43 22.79
CA ARG A 219 -15.07 10.22 21.55
C ARG A 219 -15.87 11.51 21.61
N GLU A 220 -17.13 11.44 22.04
CA GLU A 220 -17.98 12.63 22.14
C GLU A 220 -17.50 13.60 23.20
N ARG A 221 -16.89 13.10 24.29
CA ARG A 221 -16.25 13.96 25.30
C ARG A 221 -15.01 14.66 24.77
N TYR A 222 -14.24 14.00 23.91
CA TYR A 222 -13.04 14.60 23.32
C TYR A 222 -13.41 15.61 22.23
N TRP A 223 -14.32 15.25 21.33
CA TRP A 223 -14.65 16.05 20.16
C TRP A 223 -15.73 17.12 20.40
N GLY A 224 -16.53 16.99 21.45
CA GLY A 224 -17.68 17.88 21.71
C GLY A 224 -18.92 17.56 20.87
N PHE A 225 -18.84 16.59 19.95
CA PHE A 225 -19.95 16.17 19.08
C PHE A 225 -20.00 14.65 18.90
N GLY A 226 -21.14 14.14 18.43
CA GLY A 226 -21.38 12.73 18.12
C GLY A 226 -21.80 12.50 16.68
N ALA A 227 -22.05 11.24 16.31
CA ALA A 227 -22.44 10.83 14.96
C ALA A 227 -23.70 11.51 14.42
N GLU A 228 -24.51 12.13 15.26
CA GLU A 228 -25.70 12.89 14.86
C GLU A 228 -25.38 14.32 14.39
N LYS A 229 -24.15 14.79 14.63
CA LYS A 229 -23.68 16.15 14.37
C LYS A 229 -22.22 16.17 13.90
N PHE A 230 -21.85 15.28 12.97
CA PHE A 230 -20.50 15.33 12.42
C PHE A 230 -20.25 16.65 11.68
N PRO A 231 -19.11 17.31 11.91
CA PRO A 231 -18.78 18.54 11.21
C PRO A 231 -18.34 18.24 9.77
N LEU A 232 -18.50 19.22 8.89
CA LEU A 232 -17.90 19.20 7.56
C LEU A 232 -16.67 20.12 7.57
N ASN A 233 -15.56 19.61 8.08
CA ASN A 233 -14.30 20.35 8.17
C ASN A 233 -13.39 20.07 6.97
N GLY A 234 -12.73 21.09 6.43
CA GLY A 234 -11.76 20.90 5.35
C GLY A 234 -10.74 22.03 5.23
N ARG A 235 -9.51 21.67 4.83
CA ARG A 235 -8.44 22.59 4.46
C ARG A 235 -8.40 22.75 2.95
N VAL A 236 -8.49 23.98 2.48
CA VAL A 236 -8.63 24.30 1.06
C VAL A 236 -7.36 24.93 0.52
N TYR A 237 -6.95 24.46 -0.65
CA TYR A 237 -5.95 25.08 -1.51
C TYR A 237 -6.66 25.44 -2.82
N MET A 238 -6.87 26.73 -3.06
CA MET A 238 -7.67 27.23 -4.18
C MET A 238 -6.82 28.06 -5.14
N PRO A 239 -6.91 27.87 -6.46
CA PRO A 239 -6.27 28.74 -7.43
C PRO A 239 -6.87 30.16 -7.36
N GLU A 240 -6.02 31.19 -7.36
CA GLU A 240 -6.49 32.57 -7.57
C GLU A 240 -6.90 32.76 -9.05
N GLY A 241 -8.05 33.40 -9.28
CA GLY A 241 -8.59 33.70 -10.61
C GLY A 241 -10.11 33.55 -10.69
N GLU A 242 -10.66 33.78 -11.89
CA GLU A 242 -12.11 33.77 -12.13
C GLU A 242 -12.74 32.36 -12.10
N GLY A 243 -11.98 31.30 -12.35
CA GLY A 243 -12.53 29.95 -12.48
C GLY A 243 -13.49 29.82 -13.68
N PRO A 244 -14.41 28.85 -13.67
CA PRO A 244 -14.53 27.79 -12.66
C PRO A 244 -13.34 26.83 -12.72
N PHE A 245 -12.96 26.25 -11.57
CA PHE A 245 -11.87 25.29 -11.46
C PHE A 245 -12.38 23.89 -11.07
N PRO A 246 -11.82 22.80 -11.61
CA PRO A 246 -12.11 21.43 -11.15
C PRO A 246 -11.90 21.27 -9.64
N LEU A 247 -12.65 20.34 -9.03
CA LEU A 247 -12.61 20.10 -7.59
C LEU A 247 -12.02 18.73 -7.26
N THR A 248 -11.07 18.70 -6.34
CA THR A 248 -10.49 17.49 -5.77
C THR A 248 -10.69 17.44 -4.26
N LEU A 249 -11.30 16.37 -3.76
CA LEU A 249 -11.33 16.08 -2.32
C LEU A 249 -10.26 15.03 -1.99
N ILE A 250 -9.49 15.25 -0.93
CA ILE A 250 -8.44 14.37 -0.43
C ILE A 250 -8.83 13.93 0.99
N VAL A 251 -8.85 12.62 1.27
CA VAL A 251 -9.18 12.10 2.59
C VAL A 251 -8.10 11.17 3.15
N HIS A 252 -7.78 11.34 4.42
CA HIS A 252 -6.82 10.50 5.12
C HIS A 252 -7.39 9.14 5.51
N GLY A 253 -6.50 8.20 5.84
CA GLY A 253 -6.86 6.90 6.38
C GLY A 253 -6.97 6.86 7.89
N ASN A 254 -6.94 5.65 8.44
CA ASN A 254 -7.00 5.47 9.88
C ASN A 254 -5.64 5.74 10.52
N HIS A 255 -5.59 6.73 11.39
CA HIS A 255 -4.45 7.00 12.27
C HIS A 255 -4.91 7.09 13.72
N SER A 256 -4.15 7.72 14.62
CA SER A 256 -4.65 8.15 15.92
C SER A 256 -5.61 9.33 15.74
N MET A 257 -6.80 9.30 16.35
CA MET A 257 -7.77 10.42 16.27
C MET A 257 -7.28 11.72 16.90
N ILE A 258 -6.20 11.67 17.69
CA ILE A 258 -5.59 12.82 18.35
C ILE A 258 -4.27 13.24 17.73
N ASP A 259 -3.92 12.65 16.58
CA ASP A 259 -2.80 13.01 15.73
C ASP A 259 -3.35 13.31 14.33
N TYR A 260 -3.60 14.60 14.07
CA TYR A 260 -4.49 15.02 13.00
C TYR A 260 -3.87 14.81 11.62
N SER A 261 -4.58 14.05 10.78
CA SER A 261 -4.06 13.56 9.50
C SER A 261 -4.41 14.43 8.29
N ASP A 262 -5.41 15.31 8.43
CA ASP A 262 -5.90 16.20 7.36
C ASP A 262 -4.88 17.26 6.94
N ASP A 263 -3.93 17.62 7.78
CA ASP A 263 -2.91 18.62 7.44
C ASP A 263 -1.84 18.10 6.47
N GLY A 264 -1.62 16.78 6.45
CA GLY A 264 -0.47 16.16 5.79
C GLY A 264 -0.51 16.06 4.26
N TYR A 265 -1.54 16.60 3.60
CA TYR A 265 -1.65 16.64 2.13
C TYR A 265 -1.44 18.03 1.55
N GLY A 266 -0.97 18.99 2.34
CA GLY A 266 -0.76 20.36 1.88
C GLY A 266 0.19 20.48 0.69
N TYR A 267 1.23 19.64 0.60
CA TYR A 267 2.16 19.64 -0.54
C TYR A 267 1.44 19.30 -1.87
N LEU A 268 0.54 18.31 -1.82
CA LEU A 268 -0.25 17.87 -2.97
C LEU A 268 -1.37 18.87 -3.29
N GLY A 269 -2.03 19.39 -2.25
CA GLY A 269 -3.06 20.42 -2.39
C GLY A 269 -2.53 21.70 -3.04
N ASN A 270 -1.36 22.19 -2.60
CA ASN A 270 -0.70 23.34 -3.21
C ASN A 270 -0.31 23.09 -4.67
N LEU A 271 0.21 21.89 -5.00
CA LEU A 271 0.55 21.56 -6.38
C LEU A 271 -0.70 21.61 -7.27
N LEU A 272 -1.75 20.87 -6.92
CA LEU A 272 -2.99 20.82 -7.70
C LEU A 272 -3.61 22.22 -7.86
N ALA A 273 -3.66 23.02 -6.79
CA ALA A 273 -4.15 24.40 -6.82
C ALA A 273 -3.32 25.30 -7.73
N SER A 274 -1.99 25.21 -7.68
CA SER A 274 -1.12 26.00 -8.58
C SER A 274 -1.34 25.65 -10.05
N ARG A 275 -1.84 24.43 -10.33
CA ARG A 275 -2.15 23.92 -11.67
C ARG A 275 -3.62 24.11 -12.08
N GLY A 276 -4.38 24.89 -11.32
CA GLY A 276 -5.75 25.26 -11.63
C GLY A 276 -6.81 24.25 -11.19
N ILE A 277 -6.57 23.50 -10.11
CA ILE A 277 -7.51 22.51 -9.54
C ILE A 277 -7.70 22.83 -8.06
N ILE A 278 -8.94 23.07 -7.62
CA ILE A 278 -9.22 23.25 -6.18
C ILE A 278 -8.95 21.93 -5.47
N ALA A 279 -8.14 21.95 -4.42
CA ALA A 279 -7.85 20.77 -3.61
C ALA A 279 -8.31 21.00 -2.17
N VAL A 280 -9.02 20.02 -1.61
CA VAL A 280 -9.58 20.08 -0.28
C VAL A 280 -9.16 18.86 0.51
N SER A 281 -8.36 19.03 1.57
CA SER A 281 -8.07 17.97 2.52
C SER A 281 -9.19 17.90 3.55
N VAL A 282 -9.95 16.80 3.54
CA VAL A 282 -11.14 16.56 4.36
C VAL A 282 -10.74 15.95 5.70
N ASP A 283 -11.32 16.48 6.77
CA ASP A 283 -11.13 16.00 8.14
C ASP A 283 -12.12 14.89 8.50
N GLU A 284 -11.59 13.69 8.75
CA GLU A 284 -12.33 12.56 9.29
C GLU A 284 -11.68 11.99 10.56
N ASN A 285 -10.86 12.77 11.27
CA ASN A 285 -10.09 12.28 12.41
C ASN A 285 -10.99 11.72 13.52
N PHE A 286 -12.24 12.16 13.63
CA PHE A 286 -13.20 11.63 14.60
C PHE A 286 -13.60 10.16 14.33
N LEU A 287 -13.37 9.64 13.12
CA LEU A 287 -13.57 8.24 12.75
C LEU A 287 -12.32 7.36 12.94
N ASN A 288 -11.16 7.96 13.23
CA ASN A 288 -9.89 7.25 13.40
C ASN A 288 -9.81 6.44 14.71
N GLY A 289 -8.90 5.48 14.78
CA GLY A 289 -8.60 4.67 15.95
C GLY A 289 -8.10 5.49 17.15
N HIS A 290 -8.26 4.92 18.34
CA HIS A 290 -7.77 5.49 19.60
C HIS A 290 -7.63 4.36 20.63
N TRP A 291 -6.97 4.60 21.77
CA TRP A 291 -6.88 3.59 22.85
C TRP A 291 -8.26 3.16 23.36
N SER A 292 -9.28 4.01 23.21
CA SER A 292 -10.68 3.67 23.53
C SER A 292 -11.31 2.68 22.53
N GLY A 293 -10.67 2.44 21.39
CA GLY A 293 -10.99 1.41 20.40
C GLY A 293 -11.16 1.95 18.98
N ASP A 294 -10.95 1.07 18.00
CA ASP A 294 -11.16 1.27 16.56
C ASP A 294 -12.53 0.69 16.11
N PHE A 295 -13.06 1.13 14.97
CA PHE A 295 -14.27 0.63 14.33
C PHE A 295 -14.02 -0.57 13.40
N MET A 296 -12.74 -0.87 13.09
CA MET A 296 -12.33 -2.07 12.34
C MET A 296 -12.99 -2.19 10.97
N GLY A 297 -13.17 -1.07 10.25
CA GLY A 297 -13.78 -1.03 8.92
C GLY A 297 -15.28 -0.73 8.90
N LYS A 298 -15.95 -0.76 10.06
CA LYS A 298 -17.39 -0.43 10.14
C LYS A 298 -17.68 1.06 9.98
N GLU A 299 -16.65 1.90 10.01
CA GLU A 299 -16.72 3.33 9.72
C GLU A 299 -16.70 3.66 8.23
N MET A 300 -16.32 2.70 7.36
CA MET A 300 -16.15 2.90 5.92
C MET A 300 -17.37 3.55 5.23
N PRO A 301 -18.62 3.15 5.52
CA PRO A 301 -19.78 3.85 4.97
C PRO A 301 -19.88 5.32 5.35
N ALA A 302 -19.53 5.67 6.60
CA ALA A 302 -19.58 7.04 7.08
C ALA A 302 -18.50 7.90 6.41
N ARG A 303 -17.28 7.36 6.25
CA ARG A 303 -16.18 8.02 5.53
C ARG A 303 -16.58 8.35 4.09
N ALA A 304 -17.05 7.35 3.35
CA ALA A 304 -17.50 7.52 1.97
C ALA A 304 -18.64 8.54 1.83
N TRP A 305 -19.62 8.49 2.74
CA TRP A 305 -20.75 9.41 2.74
C TRP A 305 -20.36 10.85 3.08
N LEU A 306 -19.40 11.06 3.99
CA LEU A 306 -18.92 12.40 4.34
C LEU A 306 -18.30 13.11 3.14
N LEU A 307 -17.51 12.43 2.32
CA LEU A 307 -16.99 12.98 1.05
C LEU A 307 -18.10 13.54 0.16
N LEU A 308 -19.21 12.80 0.01
CA LEU A 308 -20.36 13.23 -0.80
C LEU A 308 -21.10 14.41 -0.15
N LYS A 309 -21.14 14.48 1.18
CA LYS A 309 -21.65 15.66 1.92
C LYS A 309 -20.76 16.89 1.76
N HIS A 310 -19.45 16.72 1.63
CA HIS A 310 -18.57 17.81 1.25
C HIS A 310 -18.87 18.31 -0.17
N LEU A 311 -19.06 17.41 -1.15
CA LEU A 311 -19.47 17.82 -2.50
C LEU A 311 -20.82 18.56 -2.50
N GLU A 312 -21.78 18.12 -1.67
CA GLU A 312 -23.06 18.82 -1.48
C GLU A 312 -22.88 20.24 -0.93
N GLN A 313 -22.02 20.42 0.07
CA GLN A 313 -21.70 21.73 0.63
C GLN A 313 -21.02 22.65 -0.40
N TRP A 314 -20.05 22.13 -1.15
CA TRP A 314 -19.37 22.87 -2.22
C TRP A 314 -20.31 23.27 -3.35
N ASN A 315 -21.22 22.37 -3.75
CA ASN A 315 -22.25 22.68 -4.75
C ASN A 315 -23.19 23.79 -4.27
N SER A 316 -23.57 23.78 -2.99
CA SER A 316 -24.42 24.81 -2.39
C SER A 316 -23.73 26.18 -2.47
N TRP A 317 -22.48 26.29 -2.03
CA TRP A 317 -21.71 27.54 -2.11
C TRP A 317 -21.48 28.02 -3.54
N ASN A 318 -21.26 27.09 -4.47
CA ASN A 318 -21.07 27.41 -5.88
C ASN A 318 -22.36 27.94 -6.54
N SER A 319 -23.53 27.53 -6.05
CA SER A 319 -24.85 27.89 -6.60
C SER A 319 -25.52 29.07 -5.88
N GLU A 320 -25.03 29.45 -4.70
CA GLU A 320 -25.61 30.50 -3.87
C GLU A 320 -25.24 31.90 -4.38
N ILE A 321 -26.24 32.64 -4.86
CA ILE A 321 -26.05 34.01 -5.34
C ILE A 321 -25.52 34.89 -4.20
N GLY A 322 -24.37 35.52 -4.43
CA GLY A 322 -23.73 36.41 -3.46
C GLY A 322 -22.71 35.72 -2.54
N HIS A 323 -22.60 34.40 -2.57
CA HIS A 323 -21.50 33.69 -1.91
C HIS A 323 -20.18 33.96 -2.64
N GLU A 324 -19.05 34.08 -1.93
CA GLU A 324 -17.74 34.38 -2.55
C GLU A 324 -17.26 33.30 -3.54
N LEU A 325 -17.70 32.06 -3.31
CA LEU A 325 -17.41 30.90 -4.17
C LEU A 325 -18.43 30.69 -5.30
N ALA A 326 -19.42 31.56 -5.44
CA ALA A 326 -20.46 31.42 -6.46
C ALA A 326 -19.85 31.38 -7.88
N GLY A 327 -20.15 30.32 -8.64
CA GLY A 327 -19.64 30.10 -10.00
C GLY A 327 -18.13 29.85 -10.11
N ARG A 328 -17.41 29.67 -8.99
CA ARG A 328 -15.95 29.48 -8.98
C ARG A 328 -15.53 28.00 -9.13
N VAL A 329 -16.47 27.06 -9.00
CA VAL A 329 -16.20 25.61 -8.95
C VAL A 329 -16.82 24.91 -10.15
N ASP A 330 -16.01 24.10 -10.82
CA ASP A 330 -16.46 23.23 -11.91
C ASP A 330 -16.94 21.88 -11.35
N MET A 331 -18.23 21.80 -11.07
CA MET A 331 -18.87 20.58 -10.55
C MET A 331 -18.98 19.46 -11.61
N GLU A 332 -18.60 19.71 -12.86
CA GLU A 332 -18.53 18.69 -13.93
C GLU A 332 -17.19 17.95 -13.95
N ASN A 333 -16.19 18.42 -13.19
CA ASN A 333 -14.85 17.85 -13.15
C ASN A 333 -14.41 17.61 -11.70
N ILE A 334 -14.83 16.48 -11.12
CA ILE A 334 -14.52 16.10 -9.74
C ILE A 334 -13.57 14.91 -9.68
N MET A 335 -12.56 14.98 -8.82
CA MET A 335 -11.69 13.86 -8.46
C MET A 335 -11.75 13.59 -6.95
N LEU A 336 -11.68 12.32 -6.56
CA LEU A 336 -11.53 11.91 -5.16
C LEU A 336 -10.18 11.25 -4.95
N VAL A 337 -9.44 11.65 -3.93
CA VAL A 337 -8.15 11.09 -3.52
C VAL A 337 -8.29 10.55 -2.10
N GLY A 338 -7.84 9.34 -1.85
CA GLY A 338 -7.92 8.73 -0.53
C GLY A 338 -6.67 7.94 -0.20
N HIS A 339 -6.24 7.96 1.07
CA HIS A 339 -5.08 7.21 1.55
C HIS A 339 -5.50 6.10 2.52
N SER A 340 -4.97 4.87 2.41
CA SER A 340 -5.24 3.77 3.34
C SER A 340 -6.73 3.44 3.39
N ARG A 341 -7.36 3.42 4.58
CA ARG A 341 -8.83 3.33 4.69
C ARG A 341 -9.56 4.43 3.91
N GLY A 342 -8.97 5.61 3.77
CA GLY A 342 -9.49 6.68 2.91
C GLY A 342 -9.48 6.30 1.43
N GLY A 343 -8.50 5.51 0.98
CA GLY A 343 -8.39 5.00 -0.39
C GLY A 343 -9.50 4.00 -0.75
N GLU A 344 -9.90 3.17 0.20
CA GLU A 344 -11.12 2.35 0.06
C GLU A 344 -12.38 3.24 0.08
N ALA A 345 -12.41 4.27 0.94
CA ALA A 345 -13.57 5.14 1.14
C ALA A 345 -13.93 5.94 -0.12
N VAL A 346 -12.94 6.43 -0.88
CA VAL A 346 -13.19 7.15 -2.13
C VAL A 346 -13.80 6.26 -3.22
N SER A 347 -13.44 4.97 -3.25
CA SER A 347 -14.05 3.99 -4.15
C SER A 347 -15.51 3.72 -3.74
N ILE A 348 -15.78 3.56 -2.45
CA ILE A 348 -17.15 3.44 -1.93
C ILE A 348 -17.96 4.71 -2.23
N ALA A 349 -17.37 5.90 -2.06
CA ALA A 349 -18.05 7.18 -2.32
C ALA A 349 -18.46 7.31 -3.79
N ALA A 350 -17.56 6.96 -4.72
CA ALA A 350 -17.86 6.94 -6.15
C ALA A 350 -19.02 6.00 -6.49
N ALA A 351 -19.08 4.81 -5.86
CA ALA A 351 -20.21 3.89 -6.03
C ALA A 351 -21.51 4.43 -5.39
N TYR A 352 -21.44 4.98 -4.17
CA TYR A 352 -22.60 5.52 -3.45
C TYR A 352 -23.22 6.72 -4.15
N ASN A 353 -22.41 7.52 -4.86
CA ASN A 353 -22.84 8.72 -5.57
C ASN A 353 -24.01 8.47 -6.55
N LYS A 354 -24.13 7.26 -7.10
CA LYS A 354 -25.18 6.87 -8.07
C LYS A 354 -26.38 6.18 -7.42
N LEU A 355 -26.31 5.84 -6.14
CA LEU A 355 -27.38 5.12 -5.46
C LEU A 355 -28.48 6.07 -4.95
N PRO A 356 -29.74 5.62 -4.86
CA PRO A 356 -30.83 6.40 -4.29
C PRO A 356 -30.90 6.35 -2.75
N TYR A 357 -30.28 5.34 -2.13
CA TYR A 357 -30.28 5.11 -0.69
C TYR A 357 -28.96 4.47 -0.22
N PHE A 358 -28.66 4.61 1.07
CA PHE A 358 -27.59 3.86 1.72
C PHE A 358 -27.83 2.35 1.60
N PRO A 359 -26.88 1.58 1.02
CA PRO A 359 -27.14 0.18 0.65
C PRO A 359 -27.19 -0.81 1.82
N ASP A 360 -26.66 -0.49 3.01
CA ASP A 360 -26.73 -1.41 4.15
C ASP A 360 -28.03 -1.25 4.94
N GLU A 361 -28.53 -0.03 5.04
CA GLU A 361 -29.80 0.26 5.67
C GLU A 361 -30.43 1.48 4.98
N ALA A 362 -31.56 1.31 4.29
CA ALA A 362 -32.19 2.35 3.47
C ALA A 362 -32.82 3.51 4.27
N LYS A 363 -32.25 3.87 5.42
CA LYS A 363 -32.65 4.96 6.30
C LYS A 363 -32.04 6.31 5.93
N GLU A 364 -30.97 6.30 5.14
CA GLU A 364 -30.39 7.52 4.56
C GLU A 364 -30.70 7.56 3.07
N LYS A 365 -31.37 8.62 2.64
CA LYS A 365 -31.66 8.87 1.22
C LYS A 365 -30.48 9.60 0.60
N PHE A 366 -30.06 9.15 -0.56
CA PHE A 366 -29.00 9.79 -1.32
C PHE A 366 -29.60 10.66 -2.44
N ASN A 367 -28.98 11.82 -2.66
CA ASN A 367 -29.35 12.75 -3.73
C ASN A 367 -28.09 13.48 -4.24
N PHE A 368 -27.01 12.72 -4.42
CA PHE A 368 -25.69 13.26 -4.78
C PHE A 368 -25.55 13.39 -6.31
N ASN A 369 -25.33 12.27 -7.01
CA ASN A 369 -25.18 12.18 -8.45
C ASN A 369 -24.22 13.21 -9.08
N TYR A 370 -23.10 13.52 -8.41
CA TYR A 370 -22.07 14.42 -8.90
C TYR A 370 -21.24 13.80 -10.03
N ASN A 371 -20.58 14.63 -10.85
CA ASN A 371 -19.75 14.18 -11.97
C ASN A 371 -18.32 13.84 -11.51
N ILE A 372 -18.19 12.75 -10.75
CA ILE A 372 -16.89 12.23 -10.29
C ILE A 372 -16.22 11.52 -11.48
N LYS A 373 -15.17 12.11 -12.02
CA LYS A 373 -14.43 11.63 -13.19
C LYS A 373 -13.24 10.74 -12.86
N GLY A 374 -12.69 10.87 -11.66
CA GLY A 374 -11.48 10.15 -11.25
C GLY A 374 -11.46 9.78 -9.77
N VAL A 375 -10.90 8.61 -9.48
CA VAL A 375 -10.55 8.16 -8.13
C VAL A 375 -9.06 7.86 -8.07
N VAL A 376 -8.39 8.36 -7.04
CA VAL A 376 -6.99 8.08 -6.71
C VAL A 376 -6.93 7.43 -5.33
N ALA A 377 -6.37 6.22 -5.26
CA ALA A 377 -6.27 5.42 -4.06
C ALA A 377 -4.79 5.20 -3.70
N LEU A 378 -4.28 5.98 -2.74
CA LEU A 378 -2.93 5.88 -2.19
C LEU A 378 -2.92 4.78 -1.11
N ALA A 379 -2.03 3.80 -1.25
CA ALA A 379 -1.86 2.66 -0.35
C ALA A 379 -3.17 2.14 0.25
N PRO A 380 -4.21 1.85 -0.57
CA PRO A 380 -5.56 1.69 -0.06
C PRO A 380 -5.75 0.35 0.63
N THR A 381 -6.80 0.25 1.45
CA THR A 381 -7.39 -1.05 1.78
C THR A 381 -8.36 -1.51 0.69
N ASP A 382 -8.76 -2.78 0.72
CA ASP A 382 -9.90 -3.29 -0.07
C ASP A 382 -10.54 -4.52 0.62
N TYR A 383 -10.68 -4.44 1.94
CA TYR A 383 -11.19 -5.55 2.76
C TYR A 383 -11.83 -5.07 4.07
N ARG A 384 -11.88 -3.75 4.31
CA ARG A 384 -12.45 -3.18 5.55
C ARG A 384 -13.96 -3.10 5.47
N TYR A 385 -14.51 -2.81 4.30
CA TYR A 385 -15.92 -2.89 4.02
C TYR A 385 -16.30 -4.29 3.54
N ASN A 386 -17.37 -4.84 4.10
CA ASN A 386 -17.80 -6.21 3.78
C ASN A 386 -18.28 -6.37 2.33
N ARG A 387 -18.58 -5.27 1.62
CA ARG A 387 -19.00 -5.31 0.22
C ARG A 387 -17.83 -4.97 -0.68
N LYS A 388 -17.54 -5.85 -1.62
CA LYS A 388 -16.61 -5.58 -2.72
C LYS A 388 -17.24 -4.57 -3.68
N ILE A 389 -16.59 -3.42 -3.84
CA ILE A 389 -17.08 -2.35 -4.70
C ILE A 389 -16.69 -2.64 -6.16
N ILE A 390 -17.67 -2.55 -7.05
CA ILE A 390 -17.51 -2.58 -8.51
C ILE A 390 -17.75 -1.15 -8.99
N LEU A 391 -16.67 -0.50 -9.43
CA LEU A 391 -16.74 0.82 -10.05
C LEU A 391 -17.15 0.68 -11.52
N LYS A 392 -17.84 1.70 -12.04
CA LYS A 392 -18.25 1.76 -13.45
C LYS A 392 -17.92 3.11 -14.04
N ASP A 393 -17.41 3.10 -15.27
CA ASP A 393 -17.28 4.29 -16.12
C ASP A 393 -16.56 5.47 -15.45
N ILE A 394 -15.42 5.17 -14.79
CA ILE A 394 -14.61 6.15 -14.07
C ILE A 394 -13.12 5.93 -14.33
N ASN A 395 -12.32 7.00 -14.29
CA ASN A 395 -10.86 6.85 -14.29
C ASN A 395 -10.38 6.42 -12.90
N PHE A 396 -9.39 5.56 -12.83
CA PHE A 396 -8.88 5.05 -11.55
C PHE A 396 -7.36 5.02 -11.51
N LEU A 397 -6.79 5.44 -10.39
CA LEU A 397 -5.35 5.32 -10.13
C LEU A 397 -5.16 4.73 -8.73
N SER A 398 -4.36 3.68 -8.61
CA SER A 398 -3.82 3.29 -7.31
C SER A 398 -2.31 3.40 -7.27
N ILE A 399 -1.76 3.83 -6.13
CA ILE A 399 -0.32 3.96 -5.90
C ILE A 399 0.00 3.30 -4.57
N GLN A 400 0.99 2.40 -4.51
CA GLN A 400 1.41 1.79 -3.25
C GLN A 400 2.91 1.53 -3.22
N GLY A 401 3.48 1.54 -2.02
CA GLY A 401 4.88 1.23 -1.78
C GLY A 401 5.12 -0.26 -1.48
N SER A 402 6.28 -0.79 -1.88
CA SER A 402 6.62 -2.18 -1.59
C SER A 402 7.03 -2.43 -0.13
N TYR A 403 7.37 -1.38 0.61
CA TYR A 403 7.72 -1.41 2.04
C TYR A 403 6.59 -0.85 2.91
N ASP A 404 5.36 -0.90 2.40
CA ASP A 404 4.16 -0.59 3.17
C ASP A 404 3.95 -1.65 4.28
N SER A 405 4.25 -1.29 5.52
CA SER A 405 4.14 -2.23 6.66
C SER A 405 2.77 -2.23 7.33
N ASP A 406 1.89 -1.28 7.02
CA ASP A 406 0.51 -1.25 7.50
C ASP A 406 -0.43 -2.04 6.58
N GLU A 407 -0.19 -1.96 5.27
CA GLU A 407 -0.89 -2.67 4.20
C GLU A 407 0.11 -3.37 3.28
N VAL A 408 0.50 -4.57 3.70
CA VAL A 408 1.68 -5.29 3.17
C VAL A 408 1.58 -5.74 1.70
N SER A 409 0.37 -5.75 1.13
CA SER A 409 0.07 -6.25 -0.21
C SER A 409 -0.63 -5.18 -1.04
N PHE A 410 -0.44 -5.15 -2.37
CA PHE A 410 -0.98 -4.09 -3.25
C PHE A 410 -2.52 -4.17 -3.45
N TRP A 411 -3.30 -3.85 -2.42
CA TRP A 411 -4.76 -4.02 -2.41
C TRP A 411 -5.50 -3.17 -3.42
N GLY A 412 -4.93 -2.03 -3.84
CA GLY A 412 -5.51 -1.16 -4.86
C GLY A 412 -5.70 -1.81 -6.22
N MET A 413 -5.02 -2.94 -6.49
CA MET A 413 -5.21 -3.70 -7.72
C MET A 413 -6.55 -4.47 -7.75
N ARG A 414 -7.16 -4.77 -6.60
CA ARG A 414 -8.47 -5.42 -6.56
C ARG A 414 -9.60 -4.53 -7.12
N PRO A 415 -9.82 -3.29 -6.64
CA PRO A 415 -10.82 -2.42 -7.25
C PRO A 415 -10.46 -2.04 -8.70
N TYR A 416 -9.18 -1.98 -9.06
CA TYR A 416 -8.74 -1.84 -10.47
C TYR A 416 -9.30 -2.99 -11.33
N ARG A 417 -9.12 -4.25 -10.92
CA ARG A 417 -9.57 -5.44 -11.66
C ARG A 417 -11.09 -5.52 -11.74
N ARG A 418 -11.80 -5.15 -10.67
CA ARG A 418 -13.26 -5.13 -10.65
C ARG A 418 -13.90 -3.98 -11.44
N LEU A 419 -13.15 -2.94 -11.81
CA LEU A 419 -13.69 -1.77 -12.51
C LEU A 419 -14.13 -2.15 -13.92
N GLN A 420 -15.33 -1.73 -14.30
CA GLN A 420 -15.93 -2.03 -15.62
C GLN A 420 -16.15 -0.75 -16.43
N TYR A 421 -15.78 -0.80 -17.71
CA TYR A 421 -16.17 0.19 -18.71
C TYR A 421 -17.37 -0.32 -19.50
N THR A 422 -18.45 0.46 -19.53
CA THR A 422 -19.73 0.09 -20.15
C THR A 422 -20.23 1.11 -21.17
N ASP A 423 -19.58 2.27 -21.26
CA ASP A 423 -19.83 3.28 -22.28
C ASP A 423 -18.63 3.47 -23.24
N SER A 424 -18.74 4.40 -24.19
CA SER A 424 -17.71 4.69 -25.20
C SER A 424 -16.80 5.88 -24.85
N ILE A 425 -16.90 6.44 -23.65
CA ILE A 425 -16.10 7.60 -23.25
C ILE A 425 -14.69 7.11 -22.88
N SER A 426 -13.68 7.68 -23.55
CA SER A 426 -12.28 7.31 -23.33
C SER A 426 -11.85 7.56 -21.88
N ARG A 427 -11.61 6.47 -21.15
CA ARG A 427 -11.10 6.46 -19.78
C ARG A 427 -9.93 5.51 -19.65
N PHE A 428 -9.28 5.54 -18.50
CA PHE A 428 -8.23 4.59 -18.17
C PHE A 428 -8.18 4.30 -16.68
N LYS A 429 -7.65 3.13 -16.33
CA LYS A 429 -7.28 2.75 -14.98
C LYS A 429 -5.79 2.44 -14.94
N SER A 430 -5.14 2.70 -13.80
CA SER A 430 -3.72 2.43 -13.60
C SER A 430 -3.38 2.05 -12.17
N GLY A 431 -2.35 1.24 -12.00
CA GLY A 431 -1.73 0.92 -10.72
C GLY A 431 -0.24 1.21 -10.77
N VAL A 432 0.32 1.81 -9.71
CA VAL A 432 1.75 2.14 -9.61
C VAL A 432 2.32 1.54 -8.32
N TYR A 433 3.22 0.57 -8.48
CA TYR A 433 3.96 -0.02 -7.36
C TYR A 433 5.36 0.58 -7.29
N ILE A 434 5.69 1.20 -6.15
CA ILE A 434 6.93 1.95 -5.94
C ILE A 434 7.80 1.15 -4.99
N HIS A 435 8.97 0.71 -5.45
CA HIS A 435 9.90 0.03 -4.56
C HIS A 435 10.43 0.99 -3.48
N HIS A 436 10.74 0.49 -2.28
CA HIS A 436 11.21 1.28 -1.14
C HIS A 436 10.28 2.36 -0.58
N ALA A 437 9.10 2.62 -1.15
CA ALA A 437 8.10 3.47 -0.53
C ALA A 437 7.37 2.72 0.61
N ASN A 438 7.02 3.43 1.69
CA ASN A 438 6.24 2.90 2.81
C ASN A 438 4.77 3.36 2.75
N HIS A 439 3.98 3.01 3.77
CA HIS A 439 2.61 3.50 3.92
C HIS A 439 2.59 5.01 4.22
N GLY A 440 3.35 5.42 5.24
CA GLY A 440 3.18 6.70 5.91
C GLY A 440 3.47 7.94 5.07
N GLN A 441 4.56 7.93 4.30
CA GLN A 441 5.17 9.16 3.77
C GLN A 441 4.38 9.83 2.65
N PHE A 442 3.30 9.23 2.15
CA PHE A 442 2.32 9.95 1.32
C PHE A 442 1.64 11.10 2.08
N ASN A 443 1.64 11.04 3.42
CA ASN A 443 1.17 12.06 4.33
C ASN A 443 2.36 12.64 5.12
N SER A 444 2.56 13.95 5.08
CA SER A 444 3.73 14.61 5.68
C SER A 444 3.75 14.65 7.21
N THR A 445 2.74 14.11 7.89
CA THR A 445 2.71 14.04 9.36
C THR A 445 2.90 12.63 9.92
N TRP A 446 2.80 11.59 9.08
CA TRP A 446 2.87 10.19 9.55
C TRP A 446 4.32 9.66 9.63
N GLY A 447 5.21 10.16 8.77
CA GLY A 447 6.63 9.82 8.77
C GLY A 447 6.93 8.42 8.23
N ASN A 448 8.14 7.94 8.53
CA ASN A 448 8.71 6.74 7.91
C ASN A 448 8.39 5.42 8.62
N ALA A 449 7.65 5.44 9.73
CA ALA A 449 7.37 4.25 10.54
C ALA A 449 5.87 4.02 10.62
N ASP A 450 5.37 3.02 9.89
CA ASP A 450 3.92 2.79 9.80
C ASP A 450 3.34 2.19 11.10
N PHE A 451 4.20 1.63 11.96
CA PHE A 451 3.81 1.18 13.29
C PHE A 451 4.05 2.24 14.37
N GLY A 452 3.19 2.23 15.39
CA GLY A 452 3.40 2.96 16.63
C GLY A 452 4.53 2.37 17.48
N ALA A 453 5.11 3.18 18.37
CA ALA A 453 6.03 2.67 19.38
C ALA A 453 5.27 1.81 20.41
N PRO A 454 5.87 0.69 20.88
CA PRO A 454 7.25 0.25 20.65
C PRO A 454 7.44 -0.70 19.45
N SER A 455 6.38 -1.08 18.73
CA SER A 455 6.47 -1.97 17.55
C SER A 455 7.34 -1.40 16.44
N LYS A 456 7.37 -0.08 16.28
CA LYS A 456 8.22 0.60 15.29
C LYS A 456 9.72 0.29 15.40
N TRP A 457 10.19 -0.09 16.60
CA TRP A 457 11.61 -0.43 16.80
C TRP A 457 12.02 -1.75 16.16
N LEU A 458 11.05 -2.57 15.75
CA LEU A 458 11.29 -3.81 15.02
C LEU A 458 11.41 -3.57 13.51
N LEU A 459 10.85 -2.46 13.00
CA LEU A 459 10.82 -2.14 11.57
C LEU A 459 12.22 -1.84 11.03
N ASN A 460 12.49 -2.31 9.82
CA ASN A 460 13.66 -1.99 9.03
C ASN A 460 13.37 -0.74 8.19
N LEU A 461 13.87 0.40 8.64
CA LEU A 461 13.57 1.72 8.07
C LEU A 461 14.68 2.21 7.12
N ASP A 462 15.82 1.53 7.11
CA ASP A 462 16.98 1.90 6.29
C ASP A 462 16.72 1.81 4.78
N PRO A 463 15.99 0.80 4.24
CA PRO A 463 15.75 0.69 2.81
C PRO A 463 14.82 1.78 2.25
N LEU A 464 14.13 2.54 3.10
CA LEU A 464 13.03 3.38 2.65
C LEU A 464 13.50 4.56 1.81
N LEU A 465 12.72 4.91 0.77
CA LEU A 465 12.81 6.22 0.14
C LEU A 465 12.64 7.31 1.19
N LYS A 466 13.33 8.43 1.01
CA LYS A 466 13.08 9.61 1.84
C LYS A 466 11.67 10.12 1.58
N GLU A 467 11.06 10.72 2.61
CA GLU A 467 9.72 11.30 2.53
C GLU A 467 9.56 12.23 1.30
N GLU A 468 10.50 13.15 1.08
CA GLU A 468 10.48 14.07 -0.06
C GLU A 468 10.46 13.34 -1.41
N GLN A 469 11.17 12.21 -1.54
CA GLN A 469 11.22 11.42 -2.77
C GLN A 469 9.90 10.68 -3.03
N GLN A 470 9.30 10.12 -1.98
CA GLN A 470 8.00 9.47 -2.06
C GLN A 470 6.88 10.48 -2.37
N GLN A 471 6.93 11.67 -1.77
CA GLN A 471 6.01 12.77 -2.07
C GLN A 471 6.21 13.33 -3.48
N GLU A 472 7.45 13.41 -3.98
CA GLU A 472 7.73 13.77 -5.37
C GLU A 472 7.07 12.78 -6.34
N THR A 473 7.21 11.49 -6.06
CA THR A 473 6.55 10.42 -6.81
C THR A 473 5.02 10.61 -6.81
N ALA A 474 4.42 10.86 -5.65
CA ALA A 474 2.99 11.12 -5.54
C ALA A 474 2.56 12.35 -6.35
N LYS A 475 3.32 13.45 -6.31
CA LYS A 475 3.08 14.64 -7.13
C LYS A 475 3.08 14.33 -8.62
N VAL A 476 4.07 13.57 -9.12
CA VAL A 476 4.17 13.21 -10.54
C VAL A 476 2.93 12.44 -11.00
N PHE A 477 2.59 11.34 -10.33
CA PHE A 477 1.50 10.46 -10.78
C PHE A 477 0.12 11.08 -10.53
N VAL A 478 -0.14 11.68 -9.36
CA VAL A 478 -1.46 12.25 -9.06
C VAL A 478 -1.76 13.48 -9.92
N SER A 479 -0.78 14.37 -10.14
CA SER A 479 -0.99 15.54 -11.00
C SER A 479 -1.13 15.15 -12.48
N ALA A 480 -0.33 14.18 -12.97
CA ALA A 480 -0.49 13.66 -14.33
C ALA A 480 -1.88 13.05 -14.56
N PHE A 481 -2.37 12.28 -13.58
CA PHE A 481 -3.72 11.73 -13.61
C PHE A 481 -4.78 12.84 -13.61
N ALA A 482 -4.61 13.87 -12.78
CA ALA A 482 -5.54 14.99 -12.73
C ALA A 482 -5.57 15.79 -14.05
N GLU A 483 -4.42 16.03 -14.69
CA GLU A 483 -4.34 16.68 -16.00
C GLU A 483 -5.03 15.84 -17.09
N ALA A 484 -4.83 14.52 -17.10
CA ALA A 484 -5.45 13.62 -18.07
C ALA A 484 -6.98 13.50 -17.89
N THR A 485 -7.46 13.47 -16.64
CA THR A 485 -8.85 13.14 -16.31
C THR A 485 -9.76 14.36 -16.14
N LEU A 486 -9.28 15.43 -15.51
CA LEU A 486 -10.06 16.65 -15.25
C LEU A 486 -9.88 17.71 -16.33
N LYS A 487 -8.71 17.73 -16.99
CA LYS A 487 -8.35 18.76 -17.98
C LYS A 487 -8.20 18.21 -19.41
N ASN A 488 -8.49 16.91 -19.59
CA ASN A 488 -8.49 16.21 -20.88
C ASN A 488 -7.14 16.26 -21.62
N LYS A 489 -6.01 16.35 -20.90
CA LYS A 489 -4.65 16.33 -21.47
C LYS A 489 -4.13 14.90 -21.58
N GLN A 490 -4.55 14.21 -22.64
CA GLN A 490 -4.35 12.77 -22.78
C GLN A 490 -2.88 12.37 -22.94
N GLU A 491 -2.00 13.30 -23.33
CA GLU A 491 -0.56 13.09 -23.42
C GLU A 491 0.08 12.64 -22.09
N TYR A 492 -0.50 13.01 -20.95
CA TYR A 492 -0.04 12.56 -19.63
C TYR A 492 -0.29 11.06 -19.37
N ARG A 493 -1.17 10.39 -20.15
CA ARG A 493 -1.38 8.93 -20.04
C ARG A 493 -0.10 8.13 -20.30
N ALA A 494 0.83 8.69 -21.08
CA ALA A 494 2.08 8.05 -21.44
C ALA A 494 2.92 7.62 -20.22
N ILE A 495 2.84 8.36 -19.09
CA ILE A 495 3.58 8.02 -17.87
C ILE A 495 3.12 6.68 -17.29
N PHE A 496 1.83 6.37 -17.40
CA PHE A 496 1.26 5.13 -16.87
C PHE A 496 1.50 3.95 -17.82
N LYS A 497 1.52 4.20 -19.14
CA LYS A 497 1.89 3.18 -20.14
C LYS A 497 3.38 2.82 -20.08
N ASN A 498 4.25 3.80 -19.88
CA ASN A 498 5.69 3.60 -19.72
C ASN A 498 6.30 4.67 -18.82
N VAL A 499 6.60 4.31 -17.57
CA VAL A 499 7.16 5.23 -16.57
C VAL A 499 8.50 5.87 -16.96
N ALA A 500 9.24 5.28 -17.90
CA ALA A 500 10.51 5.83 -18.36
C ALA A 500 10.38 7.23 -18.98
N VAL A 501 9.21 7.59 -19.51
CA VAL A 501 8.96 8.95 -20.04
C VAL A 501 9.04 10.02 -18.94
N ALA A 502 8.84 9.63 -17.68
CA ALA A 502 8.89 10.52 -16.51
C ALA A 502 10.19 10.36 -15.69
N LYS A 503 11.18 9.57 -16.17
CA LYS A 503 12.40 9.25 -15.41
C LYS A 503 13.15 10.48 -14.87
N GLN A 504 13.08 11.59 -15.60
CA GLN A 504 13.76 12.85 -15.24
C GLN A 504 13.11 13.60 -14.06
N TRP A 505 11.89 13.23 -13.67
CA TRP A 505 11.15 13.85 -12.55
C TRP A 505 10.93 12.90 -11.38
N LEU A 506 11.25 11.62 -11.56
CA LEU A 506 11.11 10.60 -10.53
C LEU A 506 12.44 10.36 -9.82
N PRO A 507 12.43 10.00 -8.52
CA PRO A 507 13.57 9.38 -7.87
C PRO A 507 14.10 8.17 -8.66
N ILE A 508 15.39 7.88 -8.52
CA ILE A 508 16.01 6.69 -9.11
C ILE A 508 15.53 5.48 -8.32
N GLU A 509 14.48 4.83 -8.80
CA GLU A 509 13.84 3.69 -8.15
C GLU A 509 13.04 2.84 -9.16
N HIS A 510 12.67 1.62 -8.78
CA HIS A 510 11.73 0.77 -9.53
C HIS A 510 10.29 1.25 -9.40
N TYR A 511 9.65 1.38 -10.55
CA TYR A 511 8.23 1.67 -10.69
C TYR A 511 7.59 0.63 -11.62
N LEU A 512 6.68 -0.16 -11.08
CA LEU A 512 5.88 -1.10 -11.86
C LEU A 512 4.53 -0.44 -12.14
N THR A 513 4.20 -0.31 -13.42
CA THR A 513 2.96 0.35 -13.85
C THR A 513 2.04 -0.65 -14.50
N HIS A 514 0.79 -0.67 -14.05
CA HIS A 514 -0.34 -1.33 -14.67
C HIS A 514 -1.17 -0.28 -15.39
N PHE A 515 -1.71 -0.62 -16.55
CA PHE A 515 -2.53 0.30 -17.32
C PHE A 515 -3.57 -0.45 -18.14
N GLU A 516 -4.79 0.05 -18.15
CA GLU A 516 -5.84 -0.41 -19.05
C GLU A 516 -6.65 0.80 -19.50
N SER A 517 -6.85 0.92 -20.81
CA SER A 517 -7.76 1.90 -21.38
C SER A 517 -9.15 1.30 -21.58
N SER A 518 -10.17 2.15 -21.60
CA SER A 518 -11.57 1.73 -21.72
C SER A 518 -11.95 1.06 -23.05
N ASP A 519 -11.06 1.14 -24.04
CA ASP A 519 -11.20 0.52 -25.36
C ASP A 519 -10.42 -0.80 -25.49
N LEU A 520 -9.76 -1.28 -24.43
CA LEU A 520 -9.05 -2.56 -24.44
C LEU A 520 -10.00 -3.70 -24.87
N GLN A 521 -9.55 -4.46 -25.86
CA GLN A 521 -10.17 -5.71 -26.26
C GLN A 521 -9.32 -6.85 -25.70
N THR A 522 -9.85 -7.53 -24.69
CA THR A 522 -9.19 -8.66 -24.04
C THR A 522 -9.19 -9.89 -24.95
N ILE A 523 -8.04 -10.56 -25.01
CA ILE A 523 -7.80 -11.80 -25.75
C ILE A 523 -7.72 -12.98 -24.79
N ALA A 524 -6.95 -12.81 -23.71
CA ALA A 524 -6.81 -13.78 -22.63
C ALA A 524 -6.50 -13.04 -21.33
N ASP A 525 -7.36 -13.20 -20.34
CA ASP A 525 -7.15 -12.75 -18.95
C ASP A 525 -7.06 -13.94 -17.97
N TYR A 526 -7.34 -15.15 -18.44
CA TYR A 526 -7.25 -16.39 -17.67
C TYR A 526 -8.28 -16.47 -16.53
N GLU A 527 -9.32 -15.63 -16.59
CA GLU A 527 -10.48 -15.70 -15.70
C GLU A 527 -11.77 -16.16 -16.42
N GLU A 528 -11.74 -16.31 -17.74
CA GLU A 528 -12.92 -16.65 -18.54
C GLU A 528 -13.41 -18.09 -18.34
N ASP A 529 -12.50 -19.04 -18.09
CA ASP A 529 -12.82 -20.46 -17.94
C ASP A 529 -11.79 -21.24 -17.07
N LEU A 530 -11.81 -22.59 -17.18
CA LEU A 530 -10.90 -23.50 -16.48
C LEU A 530 -10.02 -24.31 -17.44
N ASP A 531 -10.26 -24.20 -18.74
CA ASP A 531 -9.55 -24.95 -19.76
C ASP A 531 -8.34 -24.12 -20.22
N ILE A 532 -7.18 -24.47 -19.69
CA ILE A 532 -5.88 -23.84 -19.98
C ILE A 532 -5.52 -23.76 -21.47
N THR A 533 -6.24 -24.47 -22.34
CA THR A 533 -6.05 -24.47 -23.80
C THR A 533 -6.98 -23.51 -24.54
N THR A 534 -7.87 -22.82 -23.85
CA THR A 534 -8.81 -21.86 -24.43
C THR A 534 -8.70 -20.49 -23.78
N ALA A 535 -9.15 -19.48 -24.51
CA ALA A 535 -9.32 -18.13 -24.04
C ALA A 535 -10.56 -17.50 -24.69
N THR A 536 -10.79 -16.22 -24.39
CA THR A 536 -11.92 -15.43 -24.87
C THR A 536 -12.18 -15.57 -26.39
N ASP A 537 -13.46 -15.57 -26.78
CA ASP A 537 -13.93 -15.66 -28.17
C ASP A 537 -13.45 -16.89 -28.96
N SER A 538 -13.24 -18.04 -28.31
CA SER A 538 -12.71 -19.28 -28.93
C SER A 538 -11.26 -19.15 -29.42
N THR A 539 -10.50 -18.23 -28.85
CA THR A 539 -9.04 -18.19 -28.97
C THR A 539 -8.47 -19.46 -28.33
N THR A 540 -7.43 -20.04 -28.93
CA THR A 540 -6.80 -21.27 -28.40
C THR A 540 -5.36 -21.04 -28.00
N LEU A 541 -4.94 -21.70 -26.92
CA LEU A 541 -3.65 -21.55 -26.26
C LEU A 541 -2.88 -22.87 -26.33
N GLN A 542 -1.61 -22.82 -26.71
CA GLN A 542 -0.77 -24.00 -26.83
C GLN A 542 0.63 -23.73 -26.30
N ALA A 543 1.21 -24.68 -25.57
CA ALA A 543 2.61 -24.67 -25.19
C ALA A 543 3.39 -25.82 -25.84
N THR A 544 4.58 -25.52 -26.35
CA THR A 544 5.52 -26.49 -26.93
C THR A 544 6.87 -26.33 -26.25
N ASP A 545 7.50 -27.46 -25.86
CA ASP A 545 8.84 -27.51 -25.26
C ASP A 545 9.05 -26.58 -24.03
N LEU A 546 7.98 -26.32 -23.26
CA LEU A 546 8.06 -25.66 -21.96
C LEU A 546 8.30 -26.65 -20.82
N ALA A 547 9.07 -26.22 -19.83
CA ALA A 547 9.30 -26.95 -18.58
C ALA A 547 8.12 -26.80 -17.60
N LEU A 548 7.40 -25.67 -17.68
CA LEU A 548 6.24 -25.36 -16.85
C LEU A 548 5.19 -24.62 -17.67
N TRP A 549 3.94 -25.08 -17.58
CA TRP A 549 2.73 -24.39 -18.06
C TRP A 549 1.62 -24.63 -17.04
N LYS A 550 1.18 -23.56 -16.36
CA LYS A 550 0.16 -23.64 -15.30
C LYS A 550 -0.62 -22.34 -15.22
N GLU A 551 -1.94 -22.41 -15.07
CA GLU A 551 -2.75 -21.28 -14.64
C GLU A 551 -3.00 -21.31 -13.14
N GLN A 552 -2.99 -20.15 -12.49
CA GLN A 552 -3.37 -20.04 -11.08
C GLN A 552 -3.90 -18.65 -10.73
N ILE A 553 -4.77 -18.60 -9.73
CA ILE A 553 -5.09 -17.36 -9.02
C ILE A 553 -3.81 -16.85 -8.37
N LEU A 554 -3.45 -15.59 -8.63
CA LEU A 554 -2.23 -15.01 -8.12
C LEU A 554 -2.40 -14.66 -6.63
N PRO A 555 -1.50 -15.14 -5.75
CA PRO A 555 -1.50 -14.75 -4.35
C PRO A 555 -0.77 -13.41 -4.15
N THR A 556 -1.14 -12.71 -3.09
CA THR A 556 -0.32 -11.66 -2.47
C THR A 556 0.71 -12.28 -1.52
N ARG A 557 1.66 -11.50 -1.01
CA ARG A 557 2.72 -12.00 -0.10
C ARG A 557 2.21 -12.65 1.18
N ASP A 558 1.00 -12.29 1.59
CA ASP A 558 0.29 -12.78 2.79
C ASP A 558 -0.72 -13.89 2.45
N GLU A 559 -0.55 -14.55 1.29
CA GLU A 559 -1.34 -15.70 0.79
C GLU A 559 -2.81 -15.39 0.48
N ASN A 560 -3.20 -14.12 0.50
CA ASN A 560 -4.52 -13.67 0.07
C ASN A 560 -4.61 -13.59 -1.47
N SER A 561 -5.82 -13.47 -2.02
CA SER A 561 -6.01 -13.39 -3.47
C SER A 561 -5.79 -11.97 -3.99
N GLN A 562 -5.11 -11.85 -5.13
CA GLN A 562 -5.05 -10.62 -5.91
C GLN A 562 -6.34 -10.32 -6.69
N GLU A 563 -7.30 -11.25 -6.75
CA GLU A 563 -8.50 -11.19 -7.59
C GLU A 563 -8.23 -11.19 -9.11
N ASN A 564 -7.14 -11.82 -9.52
CA ASN A 564 -6.86 -12.23 -10.89
C ASN A 564 -6.18 -13.61 -10.91
N SER A 565 -6.19 -14.20 -12.09
CA SER A 565 -5.42 -15.35 -12.51
C SER A 565 -4.22 -14.89 -13.34
N GLY A 566 -3.42 -15.86 -13.77
CA GLY A 566 -2.35 -15.64 -14.73
C GLY A 566 -1.75 -16.97 -15.13
N VAL A 567 -1.20 -17.03 -16.35
CA VAL A 567 -0.48 -18.20 -16.81
C VAL A 567 1.00 -18.09 -16.44
N ILE A 568 1.52 -19.15 -15.85
CA ILE A 568 2.92 -19.32 -15.48
C ILE A 568 3.58 -20.18 -16.54
N LEU A 569 4.57 -19.59 -17.21
CA LEU A 569 5.34 -20.22 -18.28
C LEU A 569 6.80 -20.30 -17.84
N GLY A 570 7.40 -21.48 -17.94
CA GLY A 570 8.78 -21.70 -17.53
C GLY A 570 9.59 -22.54 -18.51
N TRP A 571 10.88 -22.22 -18.63
CA TRP A 571 11.85 -22.90 -19.47
C TRP A 571 13.16 -23.14 -18.71
N ASP A 572 13.85 -24.23 -19.02
CA ASP A 572 15.13 -24.62 -18.41
C ASP A 572 16.02 -25.34 -19.43
N TYR A 573 16.93 -24.58 -20.05
CA TYR A 573 17.94 -25.08 -20.97
C TYR A 573 19.28 -25.22 -20.25
N LYS A 574 20.03 -26.28 -20.57
CA LYS A 574 21.41 -26.43 -20.08
C LYS A 574 22.36 -25.40 -20.67
N ASP A 575 22.18 -25.11 -21.97
CA ASP A 575 22.84 -24.03 -22.71
C ASP A 575 21.94 -23.71 -23.91
N LEU A 576 21.34 -22.52 -23.91
CA LEU A 576 20.44 -22.05 -24.95
C LEU A 576 21.07 -22.14 -26.35
N LYS A 577 22.37 -21.85 -26.50
CA LYS A 577 23.06 -21.86 -27.81
C LYS A 577 23.15 -23.25 -28.42
N SER A 578 23.10 -24.28 -27.59
CA SER A 578 23.17 -25.69 -28.00
C SER A 578 21.79 -26.37 -28.06
N SER A 579 20.74 -25.69 -27.60
CA SER A 579 19.40 -26.27 -27.53
C SER A 579 18.78 -26.38 -28.92
N THR A 580 18.23 -27.55 -29.24
CA THR A 580 17.45 -27.79 -30.47
C THR A 580 15.95 -27.59 -30.27
N LYS A 581 15.52 -27.35 -29.02
CA LYS A 581 14.13 -27.18 -28.61
C LYS A 581 14.00 -25.87 -27.86
N ILE A 582 13.24 -24.95 -28.41
CA ILE A 582 12.93 -23.66 -27.80
C ILE A 582 11.48 -23.68 -27.36
N GLY A 583 11.25 -23.21 -26.15
CA GLY A 583 9.94 -23.13 -25.54
C GLY A 583 9.12 -22.09 -26.26
N VAL A 584 7.89 -22.45 -26.61
CA VAL A 584 6.96 -21.56 -27.30
C VAL A 584 5.60 -21.64 -26.63
N TYR A 585 5.02 -20.48 -26.34
CA TYR A 585 3.61 -20.35 -26.01
C TYR A 585 2.92 -19.61 -27.16
N GLU A 586 1.96 -20.27 -27.81
CA GLU A 586 1.23 -19.78 -28.98
C GLU A 586 -0.23 -19.50 -28.60
N VAL A 587 -0.69 -18.32 -29.01
CA VAL A 587 -2.09 -17.90 -28.92
C VAL A 587 -2.60 -17.76 -30.36
N ASP A 588 -3.41 -18.72 -30.76
CA ASP A 588 -4.10 -18.73 -32.05
C ASP A 588 -5.39 -17.92 -31.92
N LEU A 589 -5.42 -16.75 -32.57
CA LEU A 589 -6.49 -15.78 -32.43
C LEU A 589 -7.76 -16.25 -33.12
N SER A 590 -8.89 -15.98 -32.48
CA SER A 590 -10.19 -16.10 -33.14
C SER A 590 -10.39 -14.99 -34.17
N ASN A 591 -11.29 -15.22 -35.13
CA ASN A 591 -11.67 -14.20 -36.11
C ASN A 591 -12.42 -13.01 -35.50
N ALA A 592 -12.89 -13.10 -34.25
CA ALA A 592 -13.62 -12.02 -33.58
C ALA A 592 -12.70 -10.88 -33.15
N VAL A 593 -11.45 -11.20 -32.79
CA VAL A 593 -10.47 -10.23 -32.28
C VAL A 593 -9.68 -9.56 -33.41
N THR A 594 -9.44 -10.26 -34.53
CA THR A 594 -8.64 -9.75 -35.66
C THR A 594 -8.98 -8.31 -36.10
N PRO A 595 -10.27 -7.88 -36.17
CA PRO A 595 -10.62 -6.52 -36.59
C PRO A 595 -10.08 -5.38 -35.71
N PHE A 596 -9.64 -5.66 -34.48
CA PHE A 596 -9.09 -4.65 -33.56
C PHE A 596 -7.58 -4.42 -33.74
N PHE A 597 -6.92 -5.23 -34.57
CA PHE A 597 -5.52 -5.08 -34.91
C PHE A 597 -5.36 -4.15 -36.12
N THR A 598 -4.92 -2.92 -35.87
CA THR A 598 -4.59 -1.92 -36.89
C THR A 598 -3.17 -1.38 -36.67
N PRO A 599 -2.55 -0.70 -37.64
CA PRO A 599 -1.24 -0.07 -37.43
C PRO A 599 -1.22 0.96 -36.29
N GLU A 600 -2.37 1.54 -35.95
CA GLU A 600 -2.58 2.53 -34.89
C GLU A 600 -2.98 1.93 -33.55
N SER A 601 -3.07 0.61 -33.42
CA SER A 601 -3.28 -0.05 -32.12
C SER A 601 -1.95 -0.52 -31.50
N SER A 602 -2.02 -0.88 -30.22
CA SER A 602 -0.94 -1.46 -29.44
C SER A 602 -1.36 -2.82 -28.94
N LEU A 603 -0.49 -3.81 -29.10
CA LEU A 603 -0.62 -5.07 -28.36
C LEU A 603 -0.26 -4.77 -26.90
N GLN A 604 -1.13 -5.17 -25.98
CA GLN A 604 -0.99 -5.03 -24.55
C GLN A 604 -0.78 -6.41 -23.94
N ILE A 605 0.23 -6.53 -23.07
CA ILE A 605 0.49 -7.77 -22.32
C ILE A 605 0.96 -7.38 -20.92
N THR A 606 0.36 -7.96 -19.89
CA THR A 606 0.80 -7.78 -18.51
C THR A 606 1.76 -8.92 -18.13
N LEU A 607 3.00 -8.59 -17.75
CA LEU A 607 4.09 -9.55 -17.48
C LEU A 607 4.72 -9.33 -16.11
N GLY A 608 5.16 -10.41 -15.46
CA GLY A 608 5.95 -10.36 -14.23
C GLY A 608 6.93 -11.52 -14.11
N ALA A 609 7.99 -11.34 -13.32
CA ALA A 609 8.96 -12.39 -13.06
C ALA A 609 8.47 -13.35 -11.96
N GLY A 610 8.59 -14.65 -12.22
CA GLY A 610 8.27 -15.71 -11.27
C GLY A 610 9.49 -16.23 -10.52
N ASN A 611 9.24 -17.20 -9.64
CA ASN A 611 10.33 -17.87 -8.92
C ASN A 611 10.92 -19.00 -9.76
N HIS A 612 12.20 -18.91 -10.14
CA HIS A 612 12.88 -19.95 -10.90
C HIS A 612 12.88 -21.31 -10.20
N LYS A 613 12.72 -21.36 -8.87
CA LYS A 613 12.58 -22.62 -8.10
C LYS A 613 11.30 -23.39 -8.44
N TRP A 614 10.33 -22.78 -9.11
CA TRP A 614 9.14 -23.48 -9.63
C TRP A 614 9.47 -24.39 -10.83
N LEU A 615 10.67 -24.32 -11.39
CA LEU A 615 11.13 -25.27 -12.41
C LEU A 615 11.48 -26.64 -11.78
N ASP A 616 11.70 -26.71 -10.47
CA ASP A 616 12.08 -27.94 -9.76
C ASP A 616 10.87 -28.85 -9.43
N VAL A 617 9.65 -28.53 -9.89
CA VAL A 617 8.41 -29.21 -9.51
C VAL A 617 8.38 -30.69 -9.94
N ASN A 618 9.15 -31.06 -10.97
CA ASN A 618 9.27 -32.44 -11.45
C ASN A 618 10.51 -33.18 -10.92
N LEU A 619 11.28 -32.58 -10.01
CA LEU A 619 12.50 -33.18 -9.46
C LEU A 619 12.22 -33.96 -8.16
N THR A 620 12.89 -35.10 -7.99
CA THR A 620 12.83 -35.85 -6.74
C THR A 620 13.58 -35.12 -5.62
N LYS A 621 13.36 -35.52 -4.36
CA LYS A 621 14.11 -34.93 -3.23
C LYS A 621 15.61 -35.20 -3.35
N GLU A 622 16.01 -36.32 -3.92
CA GLU A 622 17.41 -36.63 -4.22
C GLU A 622 17.97 -35.68 -5.29
N ASP A 623 17.24 -35.43 -6.38
CA ASP A 623 17.66 -34.50 -7.45
C ASP A 623 17.80 -33.04 -6.95
N ILE A 624 16.91 -32.61 -6.06
CA ILE A 624 16.97 -31.29 -5.42
C ILE A 624 18.16 -31.18 -4.47
N GLN A 625 18.55 -32.30 -3.83
CA GLN A 625 19.69 -32.35 -2.92
C GLN A 625 21.02 -32.28 -3.71
N GLU A 626 21.14 -33.00 -4.83
CA GLU A 626 22.31 -32.90 -5.74
C GLU A 626 22.40 -31.50 -6.37
N LYS A 627 21.28 -30.90 -6.79
CA LYS A 627 21.23 -29.51 -7.30
C LYS A 627 21.62 -28.45 -6.27
N LYS A 628 21.60 -28.74 -4.96
CA LYS A 628 22.05 -27.81 -3.90
C LYS A 628 23.55 -27.85 -3.67
N ASP A 629 24.20 -28.94 -4.08
CA ASP A 629 25.65 -29.10 -3.97
C ASP A 629 26.38 -28.47 -5.18
N ASP A 630 25.69 -28.30 -6.32
CA ASP A 630 26.04 -27.37 -7.40
C ASP A 630 25.45 -25.97 -7.11
N GLU A 631 26.19 -24.90 -7.44
CA GLU A 631 25.93 -23.50 -7.03
C GLU A 631 24.45 -23.05 -7.13
N GLU A 632 23.92 -22.38 -6.07
CA GLU A 632 22.59 -21.77 -6.10
C GLU A 632 22.45 -20.86 -7.34
N ARG A 633 21.54 -21.22 -8.26
CA ARG A 633 21.26 -20.43 -9.47
C ARG A 633 20.78 -19.03 -9.09
N GLU A 634 21.42 -18.00 -9.65
CA GLU A 634 20.99 -16.61 -9.48
C GLU A 634 19.62 -16.36 -10.14
N VAL A 635 18.92 -15.30 -9.72
CA VAL A 635 17.68 -14.89 -10.38
C VAL A 635 18.02 -14.32 -11.77
N PRO A 636 17.56 -14.94 -12.88
CA PRO A 636 17.91 -14.49 -14.21
C PRO A 636 17.21 -13.17 -14.56
N GLN A 637 17.85 -12.35 -15.40
CA GLN A 637 17.16 -11.27 -16.08
C GLN A 637 16.32 -11.89 -17.21
N LEU A 638 15.00 -11.74 -17.13
CA LEU A 638 14.10 -12.33 -18.12
C LEU A 638 14.02 -11.45 -19.38
N ASP A 639 14.00 -12.11 -20.53
CA ASP A 639 13.68 -11.56 -21.83
C ASP A 639 13.24 -12.70 -22.75
N PHE A 640 12.46 -12.38 -23.79
CA PHE A 640 12.01 -13.34 -24.81
C PHE A 640 11.48 -12.58 -26.03
N THR A 641 11.31 -13.30 -27.14
CA THR A 641 10.80 -12.73 -28.38
C THR A 641 9.29 -12.90 -28.49
N ILE A 642 8.57 -11.82 -28.81
CA ILE A 642 7.17 -11.86 -29.24
C ILE A 642 7.14 -11.84 -30.76
N GLN A 643 6.52 -12.84 -31.38
CA GLN A 643 6.35 -12.96 -32.82
C GLN A 643 4.85 -12.93 -33.18
N LEU A 644 4.49 -12.14 -34.18
CA LEU A 644 3.16 -12.08 -34.78
C LEU A 644 3.21 -12.75 -36.15
N THR A 645 2.18 -13.53 -36.48
CA THR A 645 2.03 -14.22 -37.77
C THR A 645 0.69 -13.90 -38.40
N ASP A 646 0.68 -13.47 -39.67
CA ASP A 646 -0.54 -13.23 -40.41
C ASP A 646 -1.07 -14.51 -41.11
N LYS A 647 -2.27 -14.43 -41.69
CA LYS A 647 -2.89 -15.54 -42.42
C LYS A 647 -2.14 -15.95 -43.69
N LEU A 648 -1.24 -15.12 -44.20
CA LEU A 648 -0.38 -15.39 -45.35
C LEU A 648 0.95 -16.04 -44.94
N GLY A 649 1.21 -16.18 -43.65
CA GLY A 649 2.43 -16.76 -43.09
C GLY A 649 3.59 -15.78 -42.98
N GLN A 650 3.37 -14.48 -43.21
CA GLN A 650 4.36 -13.46 -42.93
C GLN A 650 4.49 -13.25 -41.43
N THR A 651 5.69 -12.92 -40.98
CA THR A 651 5.96 -12.72 -39.55
C THR A 651 6.70 -11.42 -39.28
N VAL A 652 6.47 -10.89 -38.08
CA VAL A 652 7.22 -9.79 -37.47
C VAL A 652 7.52 -10.14 -36.02
N ALA A 653 8.65 -9.66 -35.50
CA ALA A 653 9.07 -9.99 -34.14
C ALA A 653 9.70 -8.80 -33.41
N ILE A 654 9.60 -8.81 -32.08
CA ILE A 654 10.18 -7.82 -31.17
C ILE A 654 10.58 -8.50 -29.85
N LYS A 655 11.68 -8.06 -29.24
CA LYS A 655 12.02 -8.53 -27.90
C LYS A 655 11.23 -7.75 -26.86
N VAL A 656 10.91 -8.36 -25.72
CA VAL A 656 10.28 -7.62 -24.63
C VAL A 656 11.17 -6.45 -24.19
N SER A 657 12.48 -6.71 -24.07
CA SER A 657 13.48 -5.70 -23.73
C SER A 657 13.61 -4.51 -24.69
N ASP A 658 13.16 -4.64 -25.96
CA ASP A 658 13.14 -3.52 -26.92
C ASP A 658 12.12 -2.43 -26.50
N VAL A 659 11.11 -2.81 -25.70
CA VAL A 659 10.09 -1.90 -25.16
C VAL A 659 10.42 -1.50 -23.72
N LYS A 660 10.57 -2.51 -22.85
CA LYS A 660 10.90 -2.35 -21.43
C LYS A 660 11.44 -3.68 -20.90
N GLY A 661 12.44 -3.64 -20.01
CA GLY A 661 12.93 -4.85 -19.34
C GLY A 661 11.98 -5.37 -18.26
N ILE A 662 11.85 -6.71 -18.14
CA ILE A 662 11.08 -7.36 -17.08
C ILE A 662 11.85 -7.25 -15.76
N PRO A 663 11.33 -6.54 -14.73
CA PRO A 663 12.04 -6.40 -13.48
C PRO A 663 12.19 -7.75 -12.76
N LYS A 664 13.31 -7.93 -12.07
CA LYS A 664 13.45 -9.04 -11.12
C LYS A 664 12.39 -8.92 -10.01
N PRO A 665 11.99 -10.02 -9.36
CA PRO A 665 11.10 -9.95 -8.20
C PRO A 665 11.59 -8.95 -7.16
N LEU A 666 10.75 -7.97 -6.84
CA LEU A 666 11.08 -6.91 -5.89
C LEU A 666 11.00 -7.45 -4.46
N LYS A 667 12.15 -7.82 -3.89
CA LYS A 667 12.25 -8.36 -2.52
C LYS A 667 12.32 -7.27 -1.47
N THR A 668 11.84 -7.58 -0.28
CA THR A 668 11.57 -6.62 0.81
C THR A 668 11.83 -7.26 2.17
N ARG A 669 12.40 -6.48 3.10
CA ARG A 669 12.69 -6.89 4.47
C ARG A 669 12.08 -5.87 5.43
N PHE A 670 10.90 -6.15 5.98
CA PHE A 670 10.14 -5.17 6.78
C PHE A 670 10.65 -5.03 8.20
N THR A 671 11.23 -6.08 8.78
CA THR A 671 11.78 -6.03 10.13
C THR A 671 13.29 -6.22 10.11
N LYS A 672 13.96 -5.71 11.14
CA LYS A 672 15.42 -5.89 11.32
C LYS A 672 15.83 -7.35 11.54
N PHE A 673 14.85 -8.24 11.73
CA PHE A 673 15.05 -9.63 12.09
C PHE A 673 14.34 -10.54 11.09
N LYS A 674 15.08 -11.20 10.19
CA LYS A 674 14.52 -12.08 9.15
C LYS A 674 13.48 -13.09 9.65
N PHE A 675 13.62 -13.60 10.88
CA PHE A 675 12.68 -14.57 11.45
C PHE A 675 11.33 -13.95 11.85
N LEU A 676 11.26 -12.63 12.07
CA LEU A 676 10.03 -11.93 12.41
C LEU A 676 9.17 -11.63 11.18
N ASP A 677 9.78 -11.35 10.02
CA ASP A 677 9.03 -11.07 8.78
C ASP A 677 8.04 -12.19 8.45
N LYS A 678 8.45 -13.45 8.57
CA LYS A 678 7.57 -14.60 8.29
C LYS A 678 6.37 -14.66 9.24
N GLU A 679 6.53 -14.25 10.49
CA GLU A 679 5.44 -14.26 11.50
C GLU A 679 4.56 -13.01 11.38
N MET A 680 5.14 -11.87 11.01
CA MET A 680 4.47 -10.57 11.05
C MET A 680 3.90 -10.11 9.71
N ILE A 681 4.48 -10.55 8.59
CA ILE A 681 4.23 -9.98 7.25
C ILE A 681 3.91 -11.08 6.23
N GLY A 682 4.83 -12.02 5.99
CA GLY A 682 4.69 -13.02 4.94
C GLY A 682 6.00 -13.26 4.19
N ASP A 683 5.89 -13.55 2.90
CA ASP A 683 7.04 -13.74 2.03
C ASP A 683 7.78 -12.43 1.75
N ASP A 684 9.07 -12.53 1.40
CA ASP A 684 9.92 -11.37 1.11
C ASP A 684 9.59 -10.69 -0.22
N TRP A 685 8.73 -11.28 -1.05
CA TRP A 685 8.23 -10.71 -2.29
C TRP A 685 6.80 -11.19 -2.56
N GLU A 686 6.16 -10.58 -3.55
CA GLU A 686 4.91 -11.04 -4.13
C GLU A 686 4.96 -10.88 -5.65
N ILE A 687 4.09 -11.61 -6.36
CA ILE A 687 3.97 -11.48 -7.81
C ILE A 687 3.41 -10.08 -8.10
N GLN A 688 4.26 -9.22 -8.66
CA GLN A 688 3.88 -7.91 -9.14
C GLN A 688 4.08 -7.89 -10.64
N LEU A 689 3.00 -7.63 -11.36
CA LEU A 689 3.02 -7.57 -12.81
C LEU A 689 3.28 -6.14 -13.28
N GLN A 690 3.43 -5.99 -14.59
CA GLN A 690 3.52 -4.72 -15.26
C GLN A 690 2.92 -4.85 -16.66
N THR A 691 2.16 -3.86 -17.08
CA THR A 691 1.65 -3.77 -18.45
C THR A 691 2.73 -3.29 -19.42
N TYR A 692 2.86 -3.99 -20.54
CA TYR A 692 3.73 -3.69 -21.67
C TYR A 692 2.88 -3.32 -22.88
N HIS A 693 3.28 -2.26 -23.59
CA HIS A 693 2.61 -1.79 -24.79
C HIS A 693 3.57 -1.92 -25.97
N PHE A 694 3.21 -2.77 -26.94
CA PHE A 694 3.97 -3.00 -28.16
C PHE A 694 3.27 -2.28 -29.32
N PRO A 695 3.78 -1.11 -29.76
CA PRO A 695 3.14 -0.35 -30.84
C PRO A 695 3.17 -1.15 -32.15
N LEU A 696 2.01 -1.43 -32.73
CA LEU A 696 1.94 -2.27 -33.93
C LEU A 696 2.54 -1.58 -35.15
N SER A 697 2.50 -0.25 -35.23
CA SER A 697 3.21 0.54 -36.25
C SER A 697 4.70 0.26 -36.33
N VAL A 698 5.37 0.02 -35.19
CA VAL A 698 6.80 -0.31 -35.16
C VAL A 698 7.02 -1.72 -35.72
N LEU A 699 6.15 -2.67 -35.36
CA LEU A 699 6.22 -4.05 -35.82
C LEU A 699 5.94 -4.18 -37.31
N THR A 700 4.89 -3.55 -37.82
CA THR A 700 4.53 -3.58 -39.26
C THR A 700 5.60 -2.93 -40.13
N SER A 701 6.32 -1.92 -39.63
CA SER A 701 7.42 -1.30 -40.37
C SER A 701 8.61 -2.25 -40.63
N LYS A 702 8.75 -3.34 -39.84
CA LYS A 702 9.86 -4.30 -39.99
C LYS A 702 9.68 -5.26 -41.18
N ASN A 703 8.45 -5.50 -41.62
CA ASN A 703 8.14 -6.38 -42.76
C ASN A 703 6.97 -5.80 -43.58
N PRO A 704 7.23 -5.17 -44.74
CA PRO A 704 6.17 -4.59 -45.58
C PRO A 704 5.15 -5.59 -46.12
N ASP A 705 5.49 -6.89 -46.20
CA ASP A 705 4.59 -7.94 -46.69
C ASP A 705 3.63 -8.44 -45.59
N PHE A 706 3.90 -8.13 -44.32
CA PHE A 706 3.08 -8.54 -43.18
C PHE A 706 1.81 -7.69 -43.09
N ASN A 707 0.65 -8.35 -43.04
CA ASN A 707 -0.64 -7.68 -42.91
C ASN A 707 -1.24 -7.87 -41.51
N ILE A 708 -1.17 -6.80 -40.70
CA ILE A 708 -1.69 -6.78 -39.33
C ILE A 708 -3.22 -6.99 -39.25
N GLU A 709 -3.97 -6.54 -40.25
CA GLU A 709 -5.43 -6.73 -40.32
C GLU A 709 -5.81 -8.19 -40.62
N GLN A 710 -4.83 -9.03 -40.96
CA GLN A 710 -4.99 -10.47 -41.15
C GLN A 710 -4.20 -11.26 -40.12
N LEU A 711 -3.99 -10.71 -38.93
CA LEU A 711 -3.30 -11.40 -37.84
C LEU A 711 -3.98 -12.74 -37.52
N LYS A 712 -3.17 -13.79 -37.44
CA LYS A 712 -3.61 -15.16 -37.17
C LYS A 712 -3.20 -15.62 -35.77
N SER A 713 -1.92 -15.46 -35.42
CA SER A 713 -1.42 -15.93 -34.13
C SER A 713 -0.31 -15.05 -33.60
N LEU A 714 -0.10 -15.15 -32.29
CA LEU A 714 0.96 -14.51 -31.54
C LEU A 714 1.72 -15.56 -30.72
N LYS A 715 3.06 -15.45 -30.71
CA LYS A 715 3.97 -16.42 -30.10
C LYS A 715 4.91 -15.73 -29.12
N PHE A 716 5.06 -16.35 -27.95
CA PHE A 716 6.08 -16.04 -26.96
C PHE A 716 7.17 -17.10 -27.13
N ILE A 717 8.33 -16.69 -27.60
CA ILE A 717 9.46 -17.57 -27.92
C ILE A 717 10.56 -17.32 -26.90
N PHE A 718 10.80 -18.28 -26.02
CA PHE A 718 11.73 -18.14 -24.90
C PHE A 718 13.19 -18.37 -25.33
N ASP A 719 13.73 -17.43 -26.09
CA ASP A 719 15.01 -17.54 -26.81
C ASP A 719 16.09 -16.53 -26.38
N GLN A 720 15.90 -15.83 -25.25
CA GLN A 720 16.85 -14.81 -24.76
C GLN A 720 17.50 -15.14 -23.40
N SER A 721 17.05 -16.17 -22.68
CA SER A 721 17.71 -16.63 -21.45
C SER A 721 17.76 -18.16 -21.36
N ASP A 722 18.75 -18.70 -20.66
CA ASP A 722 18.92 -20.16 -20.48
C ASP A 722 17.76 -20.77 -19.69
N TYR A 723 17.26 -20.07 -18.69
CA TYR A 723 16.11 -20.50 -17.90
C TYR A 723 15.34 -19.29 -17.39
N GLY A 724 14.10 -19.52 -17.00
CA GLY A 724 13.23 -18.46 -16.49
C GLY A 724 11.83 -18.95 -16.19
N VAL A 725 11.12 -18.14 -15.40
CA VAL A 725 9.69 -18.29 -15.15
C VAL A 725 9.07 -16.92 -15.30
N VAL A 726 8.11 -16.79 -16.23
CA VAL A 726 7.34 -15.57 -16.44
C VAL A 726 5.87 -15.83 -16.10
N ILE A 727 5.21 -14.84 -15.52
CA ILE A 727 3.77 -14.78 -15.36
C ILE A 727 3.26 -13.87 -16.47
N VAL A 728 2.27 -14.34 -17.23
CA VAL A 728 1.57 -13.58 -18.27
C VAL A 728 0.11 -13.44 -17.86
N ASP A 729 -0.42 -12.25 -18.06
CA ASP A 729 -1.80 -11.85 -17.76
C ASP A 729 -2.26 -10.78 -18.77
N GLU A 730 -3.57 -10.54 -18.84
CA GLU A 730 -4.23 -9.47 -19.62
C GLU A 730 -3.62 -9.26 -21.03
N ILE A 731 -3.60 -10.31 -21.86
CA ILE A 731 -3.27 -10.17 -23.28
C ILE A 731 -4.44 -9.47 -23.96
N GLY A 732 -4.18 -8.37 -24.66
CA GLY A 732 -5.23 -7.64 -25.36
C GLY A 732 -4.70 -6.67 -26.40
N VAL A 733 -5.61 -5.95 -27.05
CA VAL A 733 -5.27 -4.90 -28.02
C VAL A 733 -6.08 -3.64 -27.70
N SER A 734 -5.40 -2.50 -27.69
CA SER A 734 -6.00 -1.19 -27.37
C SER A 734 -5.52 -0.12 -28.33
N GLY A 735 -6.26 0.99 -28.44
CA GLY A 735 -5.80 2.17 -29.17
C GLY A 735 -4.55 2.82 -28.55
N LEU A 736 -3.86 3.64 -29.36
CA LEU A 736 -2.66 4.39 -28.95
C LEU A 736 -2.89 5.35 -27.78
#